data_AF-A0A8H4RYA3-F1
#
_entry.id   AF-A0A8H4RYA3-F1
#
_cell.length_a   1.000
_cell.length_b   1.000
_cell.length_c   1.000
_cell.angle_alpha   90.00
_cell.angle_beta   90.00
_cell.angle_gamma   90.00
#
_symmetry.space_group_name_H-M   'P 1'
#
loop_
_entity.id
_entity.type
_entity.pdbx_description
1 polymer ?
#
loop_
_entity_poly.entity_id
_entity_poly.type
_entity_poly.pdbx_seq_one_letter_code
_entity_poly.pdbx_strand_id
1 'polypeptide(L)'
;MLFPILLTLASLSQGLNAQAVDAFGITQYEKIEAIERQILNPFTLVSVVSPCSVNFDDDPARGEQTSAEWVRIVFHDMITANAAGPGLGGLDASIGFEFNRPENIGIFINVTLGQFSQFFSPFLSMADLIGVGIADALATCDPTSRRLPLRVGRMDAAGPGPSGVPKPTDGFAVAKAAFAQAGFSQSEMIQAVACGHSLGGVHQSNFPDIADGDQPLVGTDGRESFDSTPAVFDNVGVNEYLNGTGLQGGPLVIGPNATNSDLRIFSSDGNLTIKAMSSPQSFENTCFTIFEKMINTVPAAVTLSDPIGPRPWILRESHLDLNSAGLVTFSGTITGHSASPLPVNASYFYGTVGGGNTGPKLSQGGVPYPLFLNTVIGFNTITDYLFNDTLNSPNINTINVQSSYQAPINQNIFILPSQSFIDDIRNSDGVGFVQINYVVRVAILKTLAPTTASPTAKIWYAIVQAGSVAPGLAVKTSGPMTFKTTIGAYNIFQVVLTIGDGVNNLGAGEQVLQVNLGSTLSSAKKWGENQANETTHAAPSENQAWLVDCINERGVNHSEIALYPGWPNGYPSFTVLVRTKDNSTAAWGYSQIKEMLSDGDAFSVSDMALPFVQNGFKVPAKLGQNDCADPDFTKDVNIRQQADDMMPAQHTMIRSTSASSNTAGGTSITFLAYSDTVVLDGTLSNADIFSGIWNQRNDLYFLGDKMNFRPCIPFD
;
A
#
# COMPACT_ATOMS: atom_id res chain seq x y z
N MET A 1 17.36 -36.91 -33.54
CA MET A 1 18.69 -36.32 -33.21
C MET A 1 18.42 -35.08 -32.39
N LEU A 2 19.14 -34.84 -31.29
CA LEU A 2 18.80 -33.78 -30.34
C LEU A 2 19.38 -32.43 -30.77
N PHE A 3 18.55 -31.38 -30.61
CA PHE A 3 18.98 -30.00 -30.40
C PHE A 3 18.81 -29.70 -28.90
N PRO A 4 19.87 -29.28 -28.19
CA PRO A 4 19.70 -28.67 -26.87
C PRO A 4 20.43 -27.34 -26.69
N ILE A 5 19.72 -26.38 -26.08
CA ILE A 5 20.22 -25.38 -25.12
C ILE A 5 21.36 -24.47 -25.61
N LEU A 6 21.01 -23.22 -25.94
CA LEU A 6 21.95 -22.09 -26.02
C LEU A 6 21.51 -20.95 -25.07
N LEU A 7 21.22 -21.29 -23.80
CA LEU A 7 20.89 -20.33 -22.75
C LEU A 7 21.74 -20.61 -21.49
N THR A 8 22.94 -20.03 -21.43
CA THR A 8 23.75 -19.76 -20.21
C THR A 8 25.16 -19.29 -20.63
N LEU A 9 25.45 -17.99 -20.50
CA LEU A 9 26.79 -17.37 -20.33
C LEU A 9 26.71 -15.84 -20.49
N ALA A 10 26.24 -15.15 -19.45
CA ALA A 10 26.16 -13.68 -19.41
C ALA A 10 26.60 -13.11 -18.04
N SER A 11 27.52 -13.81 -17.36
CA SER A 11 27.77 -13.61 -15.92
C SER A 11 29.20 -13.93 -15.49
N LEU A 12 30.22 -13.35 -16.15
CA LEU A 12 31.60 -13.28 -15.62
C LEU A 12 32.50 -12.21 -16.29
N SER A 13 31.96 -11.04 -16.64
CA SER A 13 32.74 -9.92 -17.19
C SER A 13 32.13 -8.53 -16.96
N GLN A 14 31.61 -8.23 -15.76
CA GLN A 14 31.29 -6.85 -15.38
C GLN A 14 32.55 -6.02 -15.04
N GLY A 15 33.45 -5.94 -16.03
CA GLY A 15 34.43 -4.87 -16.13
C GLY A 15 34.00 -3.92 -17.24
N LEU A 16 33.67 -2.68 -16.88
CA LEU A 16 33.55 -1.54 -17.80
C LEU A 16 32.54 -1.65 -18.96
N ASN A 17 31.41 -2.34 -18.74
CA ASN A 17 30.14 -1.91 -19.35
C ASN A 17 29.27 -1.32 -18.24
N ALA A 18 29.30 0.01 -18.11
CA ALA A 18 28.37 0.71 -17.24
C ALA A 18 26.95 0.54 -17.82
N GLN A 19 26.03 -0.01 -17.04
CA GLN A 19 24.61 0.01 -17.40
C GLN A 19 24.16 1.47 -17.58
N ALA A 20 23.31 1.73 -18.57
CA ALA A 20 22.70 3.04 -18.73
C ALA A 20 21.92 3.38 -17.45
N VAL A 21 22.21 4.56 -16.89
CA VAL A 21 21.50 5.15 -15.76
C VAL A 21 20.68 6.34 -16.25
N ASP A 22 19.56 6.58 -15.60
CA ASP A 22 18.78 7.81 -15.79
C ASP A 22 19.45 9.04 -15.12
N ALA A 23 18.79 10.20 -15.23
CA ALA A 23 19.25 11.45 -14.65
C ALA A 23 19.44 11.40 -13.10
N PHE A 24 18.83 10.44 -12.41
CA PHE A 24 18.92 10.28 -10.97
C PHE A 24 20.05 9.32 -10.55
N GLY A 25 20.58 8.54 -11.49
CA GLY A 25 21.63 7.52 -11.27
C GLY A 25 21.07 6.12 -11.05
N ILE A 26 19.87 5.83 -11.56
CA ILE A 26 19.16 4.56 -11.40
C ILE A 26 19.27 3.73 -12.68
N THR A 27 19.64 2.45 -12.58
CA THR A 27 19.70 1.56 -13.75
C THR A 27 18.34 0.95 -14.06
N GLN A 28 18.11 0.56 -15.32
CA GLN A 28 16.90 -0.17 -15.69
C GLN A 28 16.73 -1.48 -14.90
N TYR A 29 17.83 -2.13 -14.48
CA TYR A 29 17.77 -3.32 -13.63
C TYR A 29 17.22 -3.01 -12.23
N GLU A 30 17.62 -1.90 -11.61
CA GLU A 30 17.07 -1.47 -10.32
C GLU A 30 15.56 -1.18 -10.40
N LYS A 31 15.09 -0.59 -11.52
CA LYS A 31 13.65 -0.39 -11.77
C LYS A 31 12.89 -1.70 -11.95
N ILE A 32 13.47 -2.67 -12.67
CA ILE A 32 12.90 -4.01 -12.82
C ILE A 32 12.81 -4.71 -11.45
N GLU A 33 13.83 -4.64 -10.60
CA GLU A 33 13.70 -5.21 -9.25
C GLU A 33 12.64 -4.51 -8.41
N ALA A 34 12.49 -3.19 -8.51
CA ALA A 34 11.50 -2.45 -7.71
C ALA A 34 10.06 -2.81 -8.11
N ILE A 35 9.75 -2.91 -9.40
CA ILE A 35 8.41 -3.33 -9.85
C ILE A 35 8.14 -4.81 -9.54
N GLU A 36 9.15 -5.68 -9.59
CA GLU A 36 9.02 -7.07 -9.12
C GLU A 36 8.73 -7.13 -7.62
N ARG A 37 9.39 -6.29 -6.80
CA ARG A 37 9.12 -6.18 -5.36
C ARG A 37 7.72 -5.64 -5.07
N GLN A 38 7.22 -4.71 -5.88
CA GLN A 38 5.87 -4.18 -5.79
C GLN A 38 4.83 -5.28 -6.05
N ILE A 39 4.87 -5.88 -7.25
CA ILE A 39 3.84 -6.82 -7.71
C ILE A 39 3.94 -8.23 -7.10
N LEU A 40 5.00 -8.53 -6.35
CA LEU A 40 5.13 -9.76 -5.54
C LEU A 40 4.88 -9.51 -4.03
N ASN A 41 4.34 -8.36 -3.65
CA ASN A 41 4.00 -8.03 -2.27
C ASN A 41 2.51 -7.66 -2.14
N PRO A 42 1.68 -8.42 -1.39
CA PRO A 42 0.27 -8.11 -1.23
C PRO A 42 0.01 -6.77 -0.54
N PHE A 43 0.93 -6.28 0.29
CA PHE A 43 0.79 -5.03 1.06
C PHE A 43 1.16 -3.77 0.24
N THR A 44 0.97 -3.81 -1.08
CA THR A 44 1.27 -2.69 -2.00
C THR A 44 -0.01 -2.24 -2.71
N LEU A 45 0.08 -1.68 -3.92
CA LEU A 45 -1.07 -1.26 -4.74
C LEU A 45 -2.18 -2.31 -4.79
N VAL A 46 -1.84 -3.60 -4.92
CA VAL A 46 -2.83 -4.67 -4.94
C VAL A 46 -3.74 -4.71 -3.69
N SER A 47 -3.27 -4.28 -2.51
CA SER A 47 -4.14 -4.14 -1.32
C SER A 47 -5.12 -2.97 -1.42
N VAL A 48 -4.70 -1.85 -2.00
CA VAL A 48 -5.52 -0.62 -2.11
C VAL A 48 -6.74 -0.81 -3.04
N VAL A 49 -6.63 -1.75 -3.99
CA VAL A 49 -7.69 -2.10 -4.95
C VAL A 49 -8.44 -3.41 -4.60
N SER A 50 -8.08 -4.10 -3.49
CA SER A 50 -8.64 -5.42 -3.13
C SER A 50 -9.68 -5.39 -2.00
N PRO A 51 -10.99 -5.64 -2.25
CA PRO A 51 -11.58 -6.15 -3.49
C PRO A 51 -12.00 -5.05 -4.47
N CYS A 52 -12.14 -5.45 -5.75
CA CYS A 52 -12.52 -4.61 -6.89
C CYS A 52 -13.79 -3.76 -6.69
N SER A 53 -14.68 -4.13 -5.77
CA SER A 53 -16.01 -3.57 -5.61
C SER A 53 -16.09 -2.23 -4.85
N VAL A 54 -14.99 -1.78 -4.22
CA VAL A 54 -14.97 -0.60 -3.33
C VAL A 54 -13.76 0.30 -3.57
N ASN A 55 -13.75 1.48 -2.94
CA ASN A 55 -12.53 2.22 -2.62
C ASN A 55 -12.32 2.20 -1.08
N PHE A 56 -11.09 1.96 -0.62
CA PHE A 56 -10.73 1.88 0.81
C PHE A 56 -10.33 3.22 1.44
N ASP A 57 -9.78 4.12 0.63
CA ASP A 57 -9.18 5.38 1.09
C ASP A 57 -10.12 6.57 0.88
N ASP A 58 -11.34 6.32 0.40
CA ASP A 58 -12.37 7.34 0.23
C ASP A 58 -13.66 7.03 1.01
N ASP A 59 -14.50 8.05 1.12
CA ASP A 59 -15.80 8.03 1.77
C ASP A 59 -16.74 6.99 1.14
N PRO A 60 -17.15 5.94 1.88
CA PRO A 60 -18.03 4.88 1.37
C PRO A 60 -19.45 5.39 1.07
N ALA A 61 -19.79 6.64 1.38
CA ALA A 61 -21.02 7.26 0.93
C ALA A 61 -21.02 7.59 -0.58
N ARG A 62 -19.85 7.64 -1.24
CA ARG A 62 -19.72 8.04 -2.66
C ARG A 62 -19.82 6.90 -3.65
N GLY A 63 -19.50 5.67 -3.25
CA GLY A 63 -19.52 4.50 -4.13
C GLY A 63 -18.47 4.51 -5.24
N GLU A 64 -17.38 5.28 -5.09
CA GLU A 64 -16.21 5.19 -5.94
C GLU A 64 -15.60 3.77 -5.90
N GLN A 65 -14.91 3.39 -6.97
CA GLN A 65 -14.29 2.07 -7.12
C GLN A 65 -12.86 2.24 -7.61
N THR A 66 -11.89 1.95 -6.73
CA THR A 66 -10.45 2.10 -6.99
C THR A 66 -10.06 1.48 -8.34
N SER A 67 -10.60 0.29 -8.64
CA SER A 67 -10.39 -0.45 -9.88
C SER A 67 -10.79 0.33 -11.14
N ALA A 68 -11.98 0.92 -11.14
CA ALA A 68 -12.49 1.73 -12.24
C ALA A 68 -11.78 3.09 -12.34
N GLU A 69 -11.48 3.72 -11.20
CA GLU A 69 -10.68 4.96 -11.15
C GLU A 69 -9.28 4.76 -11.73
N TRP A 70 -8.64 3.61 -11.48
CA TRP A 70 -7.32 3.26 -11.99
C TRP A 70 -7.34 2.92 -13.49
N VAL A 71 -8.38 2.23 -13.98
CA VAL A 71 -8.60 2.08 -15.44
C VAL A 71 -8.83 3.45 -16.09
N ARG A 72 -9.60 4.33 -15.44
CA ARG A 72 -9.89 5.68 -15.93
C ARG A 72 -8.63 6.56 -15.98
N ILE A 73 -7.78 6.57 -14.95
CA ILE A 73 -6.58 7.42 -14.95
C ILE A 73 -5.61 7.02 -16.07
N VAL A 74 -5.46 5.72 -16.34
CA VAL A 74 -4.62 5.21 -17.45
C VAL A 74 -5.15 5.70 -18.80
N PHE A 75 -6.47 5.70 -19.01
CA PHE A 75 -7.06 6.25 -20.23
C PHE A 75 -6.83 7.76 -20.35
N HIS A 76 -7.15 8.53 -19.31
CA HIS A 76 -7.08 9.99 -19.34
C HIS A 76 -5.64 10.51 -19.51
N ASP A 77 -4.62 9.89 -18.89
CA ASP A 77 -3.21 10.24 -19.06
C ASP A 77 -2.75 9.91 -20.50
N MET A 78 -2.97 8.66 -20.96
CA MET A 78 -2.41 8.18 -22.22
C MET A 78 -3.09 8.73 -23.49
N ILE A 79 -4.41 9.01 -23.48
CA ILE A 79 -5.15 9.37 -24.70
C ILE A 79 -4.76 10.74 -25.27
N THR A 80 -4.10 11.58 -24.48
CA THR A 80 -3.60 12.90 -24.93
C THR A 80 -2.35 12.77 -25.84
N ALA A 81 -1.73 11.59 -25.90
CA ALA A 81 -0.51 11.31 -26.65
C ALA A 81 -0.57 11.82 -28.09
N ASN A 82 0.43 12.60 -28.47
CA ASN A 82 0.59 13.09 -29.83
C ASN A 82 1.53 12.18 -30.64
N ALA A 83 1.19 10.88 -30.68
CA ALA A 83 1.95 9.84 -31.36
C ALA A 83 1.97 10.02 -32.88
N ALA A 84 0.93 10.63 -33.44
CA ALA A 84 0.87 11.06 -34.84
C ALA A 84 1.64 12.37 -35.15
N GLY A 85 2.29 12.98 -34.16
CA GLY A 85 2.93 14.29 -34.26
C GLY A 85 4.24 14.38 -33.46
N PRO A 86 4.45 15.38 -32.58
CA PRO A 86 5.71 15.57 -31.87
C PRO A 86 6.12 14.49 -30.87
N GLY A 87 5.27 13.49 -30.57
CA GLY A 87 5.57 12.44 -29.60
C GLY A 87 5.61 12.92 -28.15
N LEU A 88 4.70 13.84 -27.78
CA LEU A 88 4.52 14.36 -26.42
C LEU A 88 3.20 13.84 -25.83
N GLY A 89 3.14 13.66 -24.50
CA GLY A 89 2.02 12.99 -23.82
C GLY A 89 2.03 11.47 -24.02
N GLY A 90 1.12 10.79 -23.34
CA GLY A 90 1.13 9.34 -23.16
C GLY A 90 1.10 9.00 -21.67
N LEU A 91 1.46 7.77 -21.31
CA LEU A 91 1.60 7.38 -19.91
C LEU A 91 2.89 7.99 -19.32
N ASP A 92 2.79 9.26 -18.93
CA ASP A 92 3.86 10.09 -18.38
C ASP A 92 3.46 10.84 -17.09
N ALA A 93 2.30 10.50 -16.52
CA ALA A 93 1.73 11.12 -15.32
C ALA A 93 1.51 12.64 -15.42
N SER A 94 1.53 13.22 -16.64
CA SER A 94 1.18 14.62 -16.86
C SER A 94 -0.23 14.95 -16.37
N ILE A 95 -1.14 13.97 -16.31
CA ILE A 95 -2.48 14.09 -15.70
C ILE A 95 -2.50 14.71 -14.30
N GLY A 96 -1.42 14.55 -13.52
CA GLY A 96 -1.28 15.21 -12.21
C GLY A 96 -1.37 16.74 -12.29
N PHE A 97 -0.96 17.35 -13.41
CA PHE A 97 -1.09 18.79 -13.71
C PHE A 97 -2.45 19.16 -14.34
N GLU A 98 -3.34 18.19 -14.54
CA GLU A 98 -4.52 18.32 -15.39
C GLU A 98 -5.85 18.07 -14.67
N PHE A 99 -5.81 17.79 -13.37
CA PHE A 99 -6.98 17.49 -12.53
C PHE A 99 -8.12 18.53 -12.58
N ASN A 100 -7.82 19.80 -12.93
CA ASN A 100 -8.83 20.86 -13.08
C ASN A 100 -9.38 21.03 -14.52
N ARG A 101 -9.04 20.15 -15.47
CA ARG A 101 -9.55 20.27 -16.85
C ARG A 101 -11.01 19.82 -16.95
N PRO A 102 -11.86 20.43 -17.81
CA PRO A 102 -13.25 20.00 -17.99
C PRO A 102 -13.44 18.57 -18.55
N GLU A 103 -12.41 17.95 -19.13
CA GLU A 103 -12.40 16.50 -19.43
C GLU A 103 -12.14 15.61 -18.21
N ASN A 104 -11.50 16.14 -17.17
CA ASN A 104 -11.01 15.40 -16.01
C ASN A 104 -11.92 15.57 -14.79
N ILE A 105 -13.22 15.75 -15.02
CA ILE A 105 -14.22 15.98 -13.95
C ILE A 105 -14.28 14.82 -12.95
N GLY A 106 -14.41 15.18 -11.67
CA GLY A 106 -14.42 14.25 -10.54
C GLY A 106 -13.15 14.32 -9.69
N ILE A 107 -13.09 13.50 -8.65
CA ILE A 107 -11.99 13.48 -7.67
C ILE A 107 -10.90 12.45 -8.01
N PHE A 108 -11.16 11.54 -8.95
CA PHE A 108 -10.39 10.33 -9.20
C PHE A 108 -8.87 10.53 -9.37
N ILE A 109 -8.45 11.63 -9.99
CA ILE A 109 -7.01 11.94 -10.18
C ILE A 109 -6.34 12.23 -8.82
N ASN A 110 -7.01 12.96 -7.94
CA ASN A 110 -6.47 13.29 -6.61
C ASN A 110 -6.45 12.05 -5.71
N VAL A 111 -7.49 11.22 -5.76
CA VAL A 111 -7.60 9.96 -5.01
C VAL A 111 -6.54 8.97 -5.49
N THR A 112 -6.54 8.65 -6.78
CA THR A 112 -5.64 7.65 -7.40
C THR A 112 -4.17 8.05 -7.30
N LEU A 113 -3.80 9.31 -7.60
CA LEU A 113 -2.41 9.74 -7.46
C LEU A 113 -1.99 9.86 -5.99
N GLY A 114 -2.93 10.10 -5.07
CA GLY A 114 -2.71 9.97 -3.63
C GLY A 114 -2.35 8.53 -3.24
N GLN A 115 -3.20 7.56 -3.62
CA GLN A 115 -2.99 6.13 -3.42
C GLN A 115 -1.66 5.61 -4.00
N PHE A 116 -1.27 6.11 -5.18
CA PHE A 116 0.00 5.78 -5.82
C PHE A 116 1.20 6.46 -5.14
N SER A 117 1.03 7.67 -4.61
CA SER A 117 2.15 8.48 -4.10
C SER A 117 2.94 7.81 -2.98
N GLN A 118 2.33 6.95 -2.16
CA GLN A 118 3.04 6.23 -1.09
C GLN A 118 4.11 5.23 -1.60
N PHE A 119 4.02 4.80 -2.86
CA PHE A 119 4.99 3.90 -3.52
C PHE A 119 5.91 4.63 -4.53
N PHE A 120 5.80 5.97 -4.62
CA PHE A 120 6.60 6.78 -5.54
C PHE A 120 8.05 6.86 -5.05
N SER A 121 9.01 6.53 -5.92
CA SER A 121 10.42 6.43 -5.56
C SER A 121 11.34 6.72 -6.76
N PRO A 122 12.66 6.92 -6.58
CA PRO A 122 13.59 6.98 -7.71
C PRO A 122 13.59 5.70 -8.57
N PHE A 123 13.09 4.57 -8.05
CA PHE A 123 13.00 3.32 -8.79
C PHE A 123 11.68 3.19 -9.56
N LEU A 124 10.57 3.71 -9.02
CA LEU A 124 9.22 3.67 -9.60
C LEU A 124 8.69 5.09 -9.81
N SER A 125 8.69 5.51 -11.07
CA SER A 125 8.04 6.76 -11.51
C SER A 125 6.52 6.70 -11.26
N MET A 126 5.87 7.85 -11.10
CA MET A 126 4.41 7.89 -10.99
C MET A 126 3.75 7.27 -12.24
N ALA A 127 4.32 7.53 -13.43
CA ALA A 127 3.90 6.92 -14.68
C ALA A 127 4.07 5.39 -14.69
N ASP A 128 5.15 4.83 -14.13
CA ASP A 128 5.30 3.38 -13.98
C ASP A 128 4.28 2.80 -12.97
N LEU A 129 3.94 3.54 -11.90
CA LEU A 129 2.90 3.15 -10.93
C LEU A 129 1.49 3.18 -11.52
N ILE A 130 1.16 4.18 -12.36
CA ILE A 130 -0.08 4.20 -13.16
C ILE A 130 -0.17 2.94 -14.04
N GLY A 131 0.95 2.53 -14.64
CA GLY A 131 1.05 1.28 -15.39
C GLY A 131 0.85 0.01 -14.56
N VAL A 132 1.34 -0.02 -13.30
CA VAL A 132 1.09 -1.11 -12.34
C VAL A 132 -0.38 -1.14 -11.91
N GLY A 133 -0.99 0.01 -11.65
CA GLY A 133 -2.36 0.14 -11.13
C GLY A 133 -3.37 -0.63 -11.98
N ILE A 134 -3.39 -0.45 -13.31
CA ILE A 134 -4.31 -1.22 -14.17
C ILE A 134 -3.99 -2.72 -14.19
N ALA A 135 -2.73 -3.13 -14.01
CA ALA A 135 -2.40 -4.56 -13.92
C ALA A 135 -2.87 -5.21 -12.62
N ASP A 136 -2.88 -4.47 -11.50
CA ASP A 136 -3.47 -4.92 -10.22
C ASP A 136 -5.00 -4.84 -10.24
N ALA A 137 -5.59 -3.78 -10.82
CA ALA A 137 -7.05 -3.64 -10.95
C ALA A 137 -7.64 -4.81 -11.75
N LEU A 138 -7.11 -5.12 -12.93
CA LEU A 138 -7.56 -6.25 -13.75
C LEU A 138 -7.39 -7.59 -13.02
N ALA A 139 -6.24 -7.84 -12.38
CA ALA A 139 -5.98 -9.07 -11.62
C ALA A 139 -6.86 -9.22 -10.35
N THR A 140 -7.46 -8.13 -9.89
CA THR A 140 -8.38 -8.12 -8.74
C THR A 140 -9.85 -8.26 -9.17
N CYS A 141 -10.21 -7.73 -10.35
CA CYS A 141 -11.56 -7.77 -10.91
C CYS A 141 -11.86 -9.02 -11.76
N ASP A 142 -10.86 -9.63 -12.40
CA ASP A 142 -10.91 -11.03 -12.84
C ASP A 142 -9.68 -11.77 -12.29
N PRO A 143 -9.82 -12.45 -11.13
CA PRO A 143 -8.74 -13.21 -10.52
C PRO A 143 -8.37 -14.50 -11.27
N THR A 144 -9.06 -14.82 -12.37
CA THR A 144 -8.77 -15.96 -13.24
C THR A 144 -8.09 -15.58 -14.55
N SER A 145 -8.09 -14.28 -14.89
CA SER A 145 -7.40 -13.72 -16.06
C SER A 145 -5.88 -13.89 -16.01
N ARG A 146 -5.22 -13.80 -17.17
CA ARG A 146 -3.76 -13.60 -17.20
C ARG A 146 -3.41 -12.21 -16.64
N ARG A 147 -2.26 -12.04 -15.98
CA ARG A 147 -1.81 -10.70 -15.56
C ARG A 147 -1.30 -9.87 -16.76
N LEU A 148 -1.51 -8.56 -16.73
CA LEU A 148 -1.13 -7.63 -17.81
C LEU A 148 0.41 -7.51 -17.94
N PRO A 149 1.01 -7.60 -19.15
CA PRO A 149 2.46 -7.50 -19.31
C PRO A 149 3.00 -6.10 -18.98
N LEU A 150 3.70 -6.00 -17.85
CA LEU A 150 4.30 -4.76 -17.37
C LEU A 150 5.68 -4.50 -18.01
N ARG A 151 6.04 -3.22 -18.10
CA ARG A 151 7.37 -2.70 -18.47
C ARG A 151 7.70 -1.53 -17.53
N VAL A 152 8.98 -1.19 -17.39
CA VAL A 152 9.45 -0.01 -16.62
C VAL A 152 10.27 0.94 -17.48
N GLY A 153 10.47 2.15 -16.95
CA GLY A 153 11.31 3.17 -17.57
C GLY A 153 10.54 4.36 -18.11
N ARG A 154 9.27 4.53 -17.70
CA ARG A 154 8.54 5.78 -17.92
C ARG A 154 9.24 6.92 -17.18
N MET A 155 8.95 8.13 -17.62
CA MET A 155 9.53 9.37 -17.08
C MET A 155 8.37 10.30 -16.77
N ASP A 156 8.30 10.76 -15.52
CA ASP A 156 7.23 11.66 -15.10
C ASP A 156 7.38 13.02 -15.79
N ALA A 157 6.27 13.55 -16.29
CA ALA A 157 6.23 14.84 -16.95
C ALA A 157 6.49 15.99 -15.97
N ALA A 158 7.26 16.99 -16.40
CA ALA A 158 7.54 18.21 -15.63
C ALA A 158 6.45 19.30 -15.79
N GLY A 159 5.25 18.93 -16.26
CA GLY A 159 4.15 19.83 -16.59
C GLY A 159 3.00 19.10 -17.29
N PRO A 160 1.90 19.81 -17.61
CA PRO A 160 0.74 19.25 -18.30
C PRO A 160 1.05 18.86 -19.75
N GLY A 161 0.40 17.81 -20.23
CA GLY A 161 0.42 17.35 -21.61
C GLY A 161 -0.59 18.09 -22.50
N PRO A 162 -0.83 17.60 -23.74
CA PRO A 162 -1.88 18.13 -24.61
C PRO A 162 -3.28 17.98 -23.99
N SER A 163 -4.24 18.83 -24.36
CA SER A 163 -5.66 18.61 -24.03
C SER A 163 -6.39 17.92 -25.18
N GLY A 164 -7.49 17.22 -24.87
CA GLY A 164 -8.30 16.51 -25.86
C GLY A 164 -8.80 15.13 -25.44
N VAL A 165 -8.90 14.84 -24.13
CA VAL A 165 -9.53 13.60 -23.67
C VAL A 165 -11.02 13.60 -24.08
N PRO A 166 -11.52 12.57 -24.80
CA PRO A 166 -12.91 12.53 -25.28
C PRO A 166 -13.95 12.52 -24.15
N LYS A 167 -15.03 13.29 -24.32
CA LYS A 167 -16.14 13.40 -23.36
C LYS A 167 -17.37 12.59 -23.81
N PRO A 168 -18.25 12.16 -22.90
CA PRO A 168 -19.55 11.56 -23.26
C PRO A 168 -20.41 12.41 -24.20
N THR A 169 -20.24 13.74 -24.15
CA THR A 169 -20.93 14.71 -25.01
C THR A 169 -20.29 14.92 -26.38
N ASP A 170 -19.09 14.38 -26.64
CA ASP A 170 -18.38 14.62 -27.89
C ASP A 170 -18.96 13.81 -29.06
N GLY A 171 -18.98 14.44 -30.23
CA GLY A 171 -19.36 13.79 -31.48
C GLY A 171 -18.32 12.75 -31.90
N PHE A 172 -18.77 11.65 -32.53
CA PHE A 172 -17.93 10.53 -32.96
C PHE A 172 -16.64 10.95 -33.71
N ALA A 173 -16.70 12.00 -34.53
CA ALA A 173 -15.54 12.51 -35.26
C ALA A 173 -14.43 13.10 -34.36
N VAL A 174 -14.80 13.67 -33.19
CA VAL A 174 -13.86 14.21 -32.19
C VAL A 174 -13.18 13.06 -31.45
N ALA A 175 -13.96 12.12 -30.91
CA ALA A 175 -13.43 10.92 -30.25
C ALA A 175 -12.49 10.15 -31.18
N LYS A 176 -12.92 9.87 -32.42
CA LYS A 176 -12.09 9.19 -33.43
C LYS A 176 -10.80 9.97 -33.77
N ALA A 177 -10.81 11.30 -33.72
CA ALA A 177 -9.61 12.09 -33.96
C ALA A 177 -8.61 12.00 -32.79
N ALA A 178 -9.08 12.04 -31.54
CA ALA A 178 -8.24 11.88 -30.35
C ALA A 178 -7.59 10.49 -30.30
N PHE A 179 -8.38 9.41 -30.46
CA PHE A 179 -7.85 8.05 -30.56
C PHE A 179 -6.84 7.91 -31.71
N ALA A 180 -7.11 8.47 -32.89
CA ALA A 180 -6.16 8.46 -34.00
C ALA A 180 -4.87 9.25 -33.72
N GLN A 181 -4.93 10.34 -32.97
CA GLN A 181 -3.75 11.12 -32.54
C GLN A 181 -2.85 10.30 -31.61
N ALA A 182 -3.44 9.55 -30.69
CA ALA A 182 -2.76 8.58 -29.82
C ALA A 182 -2.33 7.28 -30.54
N GLY A 183 -2.60 7.15 -31.85
CA GLY A 183 -2.20 5.99 -32.66
C GLY A 183 -3.17 4.79 -32.61
N PHE A 184 -4.42 4.99 -32.20
CA PHE A 184 -5.47 3.98 -32.16
C PHE A 184 -6.43 4.10 -33.36
N SER A 185 -6.71 2.97 -34.00
CA SER A 185 -7.71 2.85 -35.06
C SER A 185 -9.15 2.89 -34.52
N GLN A 186 -10.14 3.02 -35.41
CA GLN A 186 -11.56 3.02 -35.02
C GLN A 186 -11.99 1.71 -34.33
N SER A 187 -11.46 0.56 -34.76
CA SER A 187 -11.71 -0.72 -34.09
C SER A 187 -11.07 -0.74 -32.70
N GLU A 188 -9.84 -0.27 -32.55
CA GLU A 188 -9.17 -0.21 -31.25
C GLU A 188 -9.84 0.81 -30.30
N MET A 189 -10.49 1.86 -30.82
CA MET A 189 -11.34 2.77 -30.04
C MET A 189 -12.61 2.07 -29.52
N ILE A 190 -13.31 1.30 -30.37
CA ILE A 190 -14.47 0.48 -29.94
C ILE A 190 -14.05 -0.48 -28.83
N GLN A 191 -12.90 -1.13 -29.01
CA GLN A 191 -12.34 -2.07 -28.04
C GLN A 191 -11.97 -1.37 -26.74
N ALA A 192 -11.24 -0.25 -26.78
CA ALA A 192 -10.85 0.49 -25.57
C ALA A 192 -12.04 0.95 -24.72
N VAL A 193 -13.10 1.48 -25.34
CA VAL A 193 -14.32 1.88 -24.62
C VAL A 193 -15.01 0.65 -24.01
N ALA A 194 -15.21 -0.42 -24.78
CA ALA A 194 -15.87 -1.64 -24.30
C ALA A 194 -15.07 -2.39 -23.20
N CYS A 195 -13.74 -2.27 -23.20
CA CYS A 195 -12.87 -2.83 -22.17
C CYS A 195 -12.82 -1.94 -20.93
N GLY A 196 -12.79 -0.62 -21.09
CA GLY A 196 -12.77 0.33 -19.96
C GLY A 196 -14.09 0.30 -19.20
N HIS A 197 -15.22 0.33 -19.92
CA HIS A 197 -16.57 0.35 -19.35
C HIS A 197 -17.12 -1.05 -18.99
N SER A 198 -16.24 -2.01 -18.70
CA SER A 198 -16.61 -3.23 -17.96
C SER A 198 -16.56 -2.99 -16.43
N LEU A 199 -15.93 -1.91 -15.97
CA LEU A 199 -15.78 -1.61 -14.53
C LEU A 199 -16.34 -0.23 -14.20
N GLY A 200 -17.01 -0.12 -13.06
CA GLY A 200 -17.54 1.15 -12.55
C GLY A 200 -18.81 1.64 -13.23
N GLY A 201 -18.93 2.96 -13.33
CA GLY A 201 -20.12 3.65 -13.82
C GLY A 201 -19.96 5.17 -13.84
N VAL A 202 -21.07 5.87 -14.02
CA VAL A 202 -21.15 7.34 -14.10
C VAL A 202 -21.80 7.91 -12.84
N HIS A 203 -21.10 8.77 -12.11
CA HIS A 203 -21.64 9.46 -10.92
C HIS A 203 -22.51 10.67 -11.31
N GLN A 204 -23.75 10.72 -10.80
CA GLN A 204 -24.72 11.80 -11.08
C GLN A 204 -24.20 13.18 -10.65
N SER A 205 -23.45 13.27 -9.54
CA SER A 205 -22.84 14.53 -9.07
C SER A 205 -21.86 15.15 -10.08
N ASN A 206 -21.29 14.34 -10.97
CA ASN A 206 -20.35 14.73 -12.01
C ASN A 206 -21.07 14.92 -13.36
N PHE A 207 -22.06 14.07 -13.65
CA PHE A 207 -22.74 13.99 -14.95
C PHE A 207 -24.27 13.88 -14.80
N PRO A 208 -24.96 14.96 -14.37
CA PRO A 208 -26.40 14.95 -14.13
C PRO A 208 -27.26 14.82 -15.41
N ASP A 209 -26.68 15.06 -16.59
CA ASP A 209 -27.32 14.85 -17.90
C ASP A 209 -27.10 13.42 -18.46
N ILE A 210 -26.60 12.49 -17.62
CA ILE A 210 -26.28 11.10 -18.00
C ILE A 210 -26.94 10.10 -17.05
N ALA A 211 -26.85 10.34 -15.73
CA ALA A 211 -27.53 9.52 -14.73
C ALA A 211 -28.89 10.13 -14.37
N ASP A 212 -29.97 9.51 -14.86
CA ASP A 212 -31.37 9.83 -14.55
C ASP A 212 -31.72 9.30 -13.14
N GLY A 213 -31.04 9.84 -12.12
CA GLY A 213 -31.06 9.38 -10.72
C GLY A 213 -32.39 9.62 -9.99
N ASP A 214 -33.44 8.93 -10.42
CA ASP A 214 -34.81 9.04 -9.89
C ASP A 214 -34.95 8.37 -8.50
N GLN A 215 -33.95 7.59 -8.07
CA GLN A 215 -33.54 7.40 -6.66
C GLN A 215 -32.03 7.03 -6.62
N PRO A 216 -31.12 7.88 -6.10
CA PRO A 216 -29.74 7.46 -5.85
C PRO A 216 -29.71 6.40 -4.73
N LEU A 217 -29.03 5.28 -4.98
CA LEU A 217 -28.82 4.27 -3.95
C LEU A 217 -27.96 4.85 -2.81
N VAL A 218 -28.34 4.55 -1.57
CA VAL A 218 -27.61 5.06 -0.39
C VAL A 218 -26.18 4.50 -0.42
N GLY A 219 -25.19 5.38 -0.52
CA GLY A 219 -23.79 5.01 -0.64
C GLY A 219 -23.23 4.96 -2.07
N THR A 220 -23.91 5.54 -3.07
CA THR A 220 -23.41 5.53 -4.47
C THR A 220 -23.28 6.89 -5.15
N ASP A 221 -23.56 8.02 -4.50
CA ASP A 221 -23.57 9.37 -5.12
C ASP A 221 -24.29 9.44 -6.50
N GLY A 222 -25.34 8.63 -6.66
CA GLY A 222 -26.07 8.49 -7.93
C GLY A 222 -25.29 7.79 -9.04
N ARG A 223 -24.41 6.84 -8.71
CA ARG A 223 -23.67 6.02 -9.69
C ARG A 223 -24.59 5.11 -10.49
N GLU A 224 -24.60 5.30 -11.80
CA GLU A 224 -25.18 4.34 -12.75
C GLU A 224 -24.08 3.51 -13.41
N SER A 225 -24.09 2.20 -13.15
CA SER A 225 -23.12 1.23 -13.65
C SER A 225 -23.13 1.11 -15.18
N PHE A 226 -21.98 0.79 -15.77
CA PHE A 226 -21.91 0.53 -17.22
C PHE A 226 -22.55 -0.81 -17.63
N ASP A 227 -22.60 -1.80 -16.72
CA ASP A 227 -23.36 -3.04 -16.88
C ASP A 227 -23.86 -3.57 -15.52
N SER A 228 -24.47 -4.77 -15.51
CA SER A 228 -24.98 -5.39 -14.27
C SER A 228 -23.90 -6.01 -13.35
N THR A 229 -22.62 -5.95 -13.72
CA THR A 229 -21.48 -6.59 -13.04
C THR A 229 -20.27 -5.65 -12.86
N PRO A 230 -20.44 -4.38 -12.42
CA PRO A 230 -19.42 -3.31 -12.47
C PRO A 230 -18.18 -3.51 -11.59
N ALA A 231 -18.10 -4.63 -10.85
CA ALA A 231 -17.00 -5.03 -9.99
C ALA A 231 -16.36 -6.37 -10.44
N VAL A 232 -16.63 -6.80 -11.67
CA VAL A 232 -16.08 -7.98 -12.32
C VAL A 232 -15.56 -7.55 -13.70
N PHE A 233 -14.34 -7.96 -14.05
CA PHE A 233 -13.79 -7.63 -15.37
C PHE A 233 -14.19 -8.69 -16.39
N ASP A 234 -15.31 -8.51 -17.07
CA ASP A 234 -15.89 -9.51 -17.96
C ASP A 234 -16.61 -8.90 -19.19
N ASN A 235 -17.30 -9.76 -19.95
CA ASN A 235 -17.96 -9.41 -21.20
C ASN A 235 -19.50 -9.30 -21.09
N VAL A 236 -20.04 -9.02 -19.91
CA VAL A 236 -21.48 -8.84 -19.67
C VAL A 236 -21.98 -7.59 -20.40
N GLY A 237 -21.42 -6.40 -20.17
CA GLY A 237 -21.85 -5.16 -20.84
C GLY A 237 -21.83 -5.24 -22.38
N VAL A 238 -20.85 -5.95 -22.94
CA VAL A 238 -20.79 -6.26 -24.38
C VAL A 238 -22.01 -7.07 -24.84
N ASN A 239 -22.42 -8.08 -24.07
CA ASN A 239 -23.58 -8.91 -24.37
C ASN A 239 -24.91 -8.21 -24.05
N GLU A 240 -24.97 -7.36 -23.02
CA GLU A 240 -26.12 -6.52 -22.72
C GLU A 240 -26.43 -5.56 -23.87
N TYR A 241 -25.41 -4.86 -24.39
CA TYR A 241 -25.50 -4.03 -25.59
C TYR A 241 -25.97 -4.81 -26.82
N LEU A 242 -25.37 -5.98 -27.08
CA LEU A 242 -25.67 -6.76 -28.29
C LEU A 242 -27.06 -7.40 -28.30
N ASN A 243 -27.63 -7.70 -27.13
CA ASN A 243 -28.91 -8.41 -26.99
C ASN A 243 -30.08 -7.53 -26.53
N GLY A 244 -29.82 -6.32 -26.01
CA GLY A 244 -30.85 -5.47 -25.40
C GLY A 244 -31.35 -6.03 -24.06
N THR A 245 -30.44 -6.50 -23.22
CA THR A 245 -30.74 -7.16 -21.93
C THR A 245 -29.97 -6.52 -20.78
N GLY A 246 -30.38 -6.73 -19.53
CA GLY A 246 -29.69 -6.17 -18.36
C GLY A 246 -29.80 -4.64 -18.31
N LEU A 247 -28.68 -3.94 -18.09
CA LEU A 247 -28.58 -2.49 -18.25
C LEU A 247 -28.41 -2.05 -19.72
N GLN A 248 -28.46 -2.99 -20.67
CA GLN A 248 -28.37 -2.75 -22.13
C GLN A 248 -27.03 -2.11 -22.56
N GLY A 249 -25.97 -2.27 -21.77
CA GLY A 249 -24.68 -1.59 -21.97
C GLY A 249 -24.60 -0.21 -21.31
N GLY A 250 -25.48 0.09 -20.36
CA GLY A 250 -25.35 1.21 -19.43
C GLY A 250 -25.83 2.57 -19.96
N PRO A 251 -25.70 3.63 -19.14
CA PRO A 251 -26.28 4.95 -19.44
C PRO A 251 -25.66 5.60 -20.68
N LEU A 252 -24.40 5.30 -20.99
CA LEU A 252 -23.73 5.77 -22.22
C LEU A 252 -24.19 5.05 -23.51
N VAL A 253 -25.03 4.01 -23.39
CA VAL A 253 -25.77 3.43 -24.53
C VAL A 253 -27.21 3.96 -24.58
N ILE A 254 -27.96 3.83 -23.48
CA ILE A 254 -29.42 4.06 -23.48
C ILE A 254 -29.83 5.52 -23.22
N GLY A 255 -28.92 6.35 -22.72
CA GLY A 255 -29.19 7.74 -22.36
C GLY A 255 -29.44 8.67 -23.56
N PRO A 256 -29.64 9.98 -23.30
CA PRO A 256 -29.95 10.97 -24.32
C PRO A 256 -28.96 10.97 -25.51
N ASN A 257 -29.44 11.31 -26.71
CA ASN A 257 -28.61 11.36 -27.92
C ASN A 257 -27.44 12.38 -27.85
N ALA A 258 -27.44 13.28 -26.87
CA ALA A 258 -26.29 14.15 -26.58
C ALA A 258 -25.16 13.39 -25.87
N THR A 259 -25.48 12.44 -24.99
CA THR A 259 -24.58 11.84 -23.99
C THR A 259 -24.31 10.35 -24.19
N ASN A 260 -25.05 9.67 -25.07
CA ASN A 260 -24.84 8.26 -25.42
C ASN A 260 -23.58 7.95 -26.28
N SER A 261 -22.39 8.29 -25.78
CA SER A 261 -21.11 8.08 -26.47
C SER A 261 -20.91 6.66 -26.99
N ASP A 262 -21.32 5.67 -26.21
CA ASP A 262 -20.93 4.29 -26.40
C ASP A 262 -21.79 3.65 -27.48
N LEU A 263 -23.09 3.95 -27.52
CA LEU A 263 -23.94 3.62 -28.67
C LEU A 263 -23.37 4.23 -29.96
N ARG A 264 -22.90 5.49 -29.93
CA ARG A 264 -22.30 6.16 -31.10
C ARG A 264 -20.96 5.56 -31.53
N ILE A 265 -20.19 4.99 -30.60
CA ILE A 265 -18.89 4.35 -30.86
C ILE A 265 -19.09 2.89 -31.32
N PHE A 266 -19.81 2.06 -30.55
CA PHE A 266 -20.02 0.64 -30.84
C PHE A 266 -20.74 0.41 -32.18
N SER A 267 -21.72 1.25 -32.53
CA SER A 267 -22.43 1.16 -33.82
C SER A 267 -21.65 1.71 -35.03
N SER A 268 -20.51 2.39 -34.81
CA SER A 268 -19.81 3.13 -35.86
C SER A 268 -19.19 2.28 -36.99
N ASP A 269 -19.05 0.98 -36.79
CA ASP A 269 -18.60 0.01 -37.80
C ASP A 269 -19.70 -1.01 -38.21
N GLY A 270 -20.94 -0.81 -37.75
CA GLY A 270 -22.03 -1.78 -37.92
C GLY A 270 -22.06 -2.89 -36.87
N ASN A 271 -21.57 -2.61 -35.65
CA ASN A 271 -21.40 -3.56 -34.54
C ASN A 271 -20.42 -4.72 -34.85
N LEU A 272 -19.50 -4.58 -35.81
CA LEU A 272 -18.61 -5.66 -36.22
C LEU A 272 -17.55 -5.95 -35.15
N THR A 273 -16.87 -4.91 -34.65
CA THR A 273 -15.79 -5.04 -33.66
C THR A 273 -16.33 -5.48 -32.30
N ILE A 274 -17.37 -4.79 -31.80
CA ILE A 274 -18.00 -5.10 -30.50
C ILE A 274 -18.57 -6.53 -30.46
N LYS A 275 -19.13 -7.02 -31.57
CA LYS A 275 -19.63 -8.41 -31.68
C LYS A 275 -18.53 -9.47 -31.65
N ALA A 276 -17.31 -9.13 -32.07
CA ALA A 276 -16.16 -10.04 -31.93
C ALA A 276 -15.73 -10.25 -30.46
N MET A 277 -16.08 -9.33 -29.56
CA MET A 277 -15.80 -9.38 -28.13
C MET A 277 -16.87 -10.14 -27.31
N SER A 278 -17.89 -10.72 -27.96
CA SER A 278 -19.05 -11.33 -27.27
C SER A 278 -18.75 -12.63 -26.50
N SER A 279 -17.52 -13.15 -26.49
CA SER A 279 -17.12 -14.31 -25.69
C SER A 279 -16.04 -13.94 -24.65
N PRO A 280 -16.01 -14.55 -23.44
CA PRO A 280 -15.05 -14.14 -22.40
C PRO A 280 -13.59 -14.19 -22.90
N GLN A 281 -13.23 -15.26 -23.61
CA GLN A 281 -11.86 -15.43 -24.12
C GLN A 281 -11.51 -14.44 -25.25
N SER A 282 -12.47 -14.00 -26.07
CA SER A 282 -12.21 -12.98 -27.10
C SER A 282 -12.21 -11.56 -26.52
N PHE A 283 -12.99 -11.31 -25.48
CA PHE A 283 -12.93 -10.10 -24.66
C PHE A 283 -11.56 -9.98 -23.98
N GLU A 284 -11.15 -10.95 -23.15
CA GLU A 284 -9.84 -10.95 -22.44
C GLU A 284 -8.68 -10.71 -23.43
N ASN A 285 -8.58 -11.48 -24.51
CA ASN A 285 -7.49 -11.32 -25.47
C ASN A 285 -7.49 -9.95 -26.15
N THR A 286 -8.66 -9.38 -26.44
CA THR A 286 -8.79 -8.04 -27.02
C THR A 286 -8.37 -6.98 -25.99
N CYS A 287 -8.94 -7.02 -24.79
CA CYS A 287 -8.75 -5.99 -23.79
C CYS A 287 -7.34 -5.95 -23.23
N PHE A 288 -6.71 -7.10 -22.98
CA PHE A 288 -5.30 -7.13 -22.58
C PHE A 288 -4.36 -6.64 -23.69
N THR A 289 -4.70 -6.83 -24.97
CA THR A 289 -3.94 -6.26 -26.08
C THR A 289 -4.09 -4.73 -26.12
N ILE A 290 -5.29 -4.21 -25.88
CA ILE A 290 -5.56 -2.77 -25.84
C ILE A 290 -4.92 -2.12 -24.61
N PHE A 291 -5.09 -2.67 -23.41
CA PHE A 291 -4.48 -2.13 -22.19
C PHE A 291 -2.95 -2.22 -22.22
N GLU A 292 -2.35 -3.28 -22.79
CA GLU A 292 -0.90 -3.32 -23.02
C GLU A 292 -0.46 -2.20 -23.98
N LYS A 293 -1.23 -1.93 -25.04
CA LYS A 293 -0.96 -0.80 -25.94
C LYS A 293 -1.11 0.55 -25.22
N MET A 294 -2.14 0.72 -24.39
CA MET A 294 -2.38 1.95 -23.61
C MET A 294 -1.21 2.25 -22.67
N ILE A 295 -0.80 1.31 -21.82
CA ILE A 295 0.30 1.56 -20.88
C ILE A 295 1.67 1.70 -21.56
N ASN A 296 1.81 1.24 -22.80
CA ASN A 296 3.02 1.37 -23.61
C ASN A 296 2.96 2.55 -24.61
N THR A 297 1.87 3.32 -24.63
CA THR A 297 1.77 4.58 -25.38
C THR A 297 2.40 5.68 -24.52
N VAL A 298 3.66 6.00 -24.79
CA VAL A 298 4.51 6.91 -23.98
C VAL A 298 5.19 7.96 -24.88
N PRO A 299 5.69 9.08 -24.32
CA PRO A 299 6.41 10.09 -25.11
C PRO A 299 7.58 9.50 -25.90
N ALA A 300 7.82 9.99 -27.11
CA ALA A 300 8.76 9.38 -28.08
C ALA A 300 10.25 9.44 -27.67
N ALA A 301 10.59 10.15 -26.59
CA ALA A 301 11.91 10.16 -25.98
C ALA A 301 12.10 9.01 -24.94
N VAL A 302 11.03 8.34 -24.53
CA VAL A 302 11.03 7.24 -23.57
C VAL A 302 11.35 5.93 -24.28
N THR A 303 12.14 5.07 -23.63
CA THR A 303 12.36 3.68 -24.07
C THR A 303 12.12 2.76 -22.90
N LEU A 304 11.02 2.00 -22.98
CA LEU A 304 10.63 1.03 -21.95
C LEU A 304 11.51 -0.22 -21.98
N SER A 305 11.51 -0.97 -20.88
CA SER A 305 12.10 -2.32 -20.81
C SER A 305 11.39 -3.31 -21.74
N ASP A 306 11.99 -4.48 -21.91
CA ASP A 306 11.22 -5.68 -22.32
C ASP A 306 10.11 -6.01 -21.29
N PRO A 307 9.09 -6.81 -21.67
CA PRO A 307 8.04 -7.23 -20.75
C PRO A 307 8.60 -8.00 -19.56
N ILE A 308 8.11 -7.67 -18.37
CA ILE A 308 8.62 -8.19 -17.11
C ILE A 308 7.84 -9.45 -16.74
N GLY A 309 8.46 -10.60 -16.97
CA GLY A 309 8.13 -11.83 -16.25
C GLY A 309 8.89 -11.85 -14.93
N PRO A 310 8.24 -11.76 -13.76
CA PRO A 310 8.95 -11.67 -12.49
C PRO A 310 9.81 -12.90 -12.21
N ARG A 311 10.94 -12.72 -11.53
CA ARG A 311 11.80 -13.84 -11.13
C ARG A 311 11.08 -14.75 -10.12
N PRO A 312 11.10 -16.08 -10.30
CA PRO A 312 10.52 -17.04 -9.34
C PRO A 312 11.08 -16.95 -7.92
N TRP A 313 12.24 -16.32 -7.75
CA TRP A 313 12.89 -16.00 -6.48
C TRP A 313 13.53 -14.61 -6.57
N ILE A 314 13.41 -13.82 -5.49
CA ILE A 314 14.00 -12.48 -5.36
C ILE A 314 14.32 -12.20 -3.88
N LEU A 315 15.18 -11.23 -3.60
CA LEU A 315 15.23 -10.58 -2.28
C LEU A 315 14.28 -9.38 -2.28
N ARG A 316 13.20 -9.44 -1.49
CA ARG A 316 12.29 -8.29 -1.34
C ARG A 316 12.94 -7.17 -0.54
N GLU A 317 13.59 -7.51 0.56
CA GLU A 317 14.35 -6.59 1.41
C GLU A 317 15.60 -7.31 1.91
N SER A 318 16.71 -6.59 2.05
CA SER A 318 17.91 -7.11 2.69
C SER A 318 18.82 -5.98 3.17
N HIS A 319 19.42 -6.16 4.34
CA HIS A 319 20.26 -5.16 4.99
C HIS A 319 21.51 -5.76 5.63
N LEU A 320 22.58 -4.98 5.62
CA LEU A 320 23.83 -5.25 6.34
C LEU A 320 23.88 -4.39 7.60
N ASP A 321 24.33 -4.96 8.71
CA ASP A 321 24.56 -4.23 9.96
C ASP A 321 25.80 -4.76 10.70
N LEU A 322 26.11 -4.20 11.87
CA LEU A 322 27.20 -4.63 12.73
C LEU A 322 26.67 -5.03 14.11
N ASN A 323 26.93 -6.28 14.51
CA ASN A 323 26.66 -6.72 15.86
C ASN A 323 27.64 -6.10 16.88
N SER A 324 27.38 -6.30 18.17
CA SER A 324 28.19 -5.75 19.27
C SER A 324 29.66 -6.22 19.29
N ALA A 325 30.00 -7.30 18.59
CA ALA A 325 31.38 -7.77 18.39
C ALA A 325 32.07 -7.12 17.17
N GLY A 326 31.34 -6.36 16.35
CA GLY A 326 31.84 -5.76 15.11
C GLY A 326 31.99 -6.73 13.94
N LEU A 327 31.24 -7.83 13.97
CA LEU A 327 31.04 -8.70 12.80
C LEU A 327 29.82 -8.22 12.01
N VAL A 328 29.85 -8.43 10.70
CA VAL A 328 28.76 -8.05 9.81
C VAL A 328 27.61 -9.04 9.96
N THR A 329 26.41 -8.55 10.21
CA THR A 329 25.17 -9.32 10.09
C THR A 329 24.50 -9.01 8.75
N PHE A 330 23.91 -10.02 8.12
CA PHE A 330 23.14 -9.88 6.88
C PHE A 330 21.81 -10.59 7.04
N SER A 331 20.73 -9.84 6.87
CA SER A 331 19.36 -10.27 7.13
C SER A 331 18.40 -9.68 6.11
N GLY A 332 17.21 -10.26 6.01
CA GLY A 332 16.18 -9.80 5.08
C GLY A 332 15.12 -10.85 4.77
N THR A 333 14.37 -10.59 3.70
CA THR A 333 13.29 -11.45 3.20
C THR A 333 13.61 -11.93 1.79
N ILE A 334 13.75 -13.25 1.64
CA ILE A 334 13.67 -13.94 0.35
C ILE A 334 12.18 -14.13 0.03
N THR A 335 11.73 -13.72 -1.15
CA THR A 335 10.37 -14.00 -1.62
C THR A 335 10.45 -14.94 -2.82
N GLY A 336 9.64 -16.00 -2.82
CA GLY A 336 9.46 -16.90 -3.95
C GLY A 336 8.03 -16.86 -4.47
N HIS A 337 7.81 -17.13 -5.75
CA HIS A 337 6.46 -17.31 -6.32
C HIS A 337 6.41 -18.49 -7.30
N SER A 338 5.29 -19.21 -7.34
CA SER A 338 5.14 -20.41 -8.18
C SER A 338 3.69 -20.91 -8.26
N ALA A 339 3.32 -21.49 -9.41
CA ALA A 339 2.07 -22.25 -9.59
C ALA A 339 2.10 -23.65 -8.93
N SER A 340 3.29 -24.17 -8.62
CA SER A 340 3.49 -25.38 -7.80
C SER A 340 3.84 -25.00 -6.35
N PRO A 341 3.48 -25.81 -5.34
CA PRO A 341 3.83 -25.53 -3.94
C PRO A 341 5.33 -25.27 -3.73
N LEU A 342 5.63 -24.15 -3.06
CA LEU A 342 6.99 -23.74 -2.70
C LEU A 342 7.51 -24.56 -1.50
N PRO A 343 8.83 -24.72 -1.33
CA PRO A 343 9.41 -25.53 -0.24
C PRO A 343 9.19 -24.89 1.13
N VAL A 344 9.26 -25.69 2.20
CA VAL A 344 9.10 -25.20 3.60
C VAL A 344 10.17 -24.17 3.99
N ASN A 345 11.37 -24.25 3.40
CA ASN A 345 12.44 -23.27 3.57
C ASN A 345 13.07 -22.95 2.21
N ALA A 346 13.41 -21.69 1.95
CA ALA A 346 14.25 -21.31 0.83
C ALA A 346 15.72 -21.69 1.10
N SER A 347 16.37 -22.33 0.12
CA SER A 347 17.80 -22.65 0.15
C SER A 347 18.63 -21.51 -0.47
N TYR A 348 19.75 -21.16 0.15
CA TYR A 348 20.67 -20.14 -0.35
C TYR A 348 22.13 -20.44 0.03
N PHE A 349 23.08 -19.71 -0.56
CA PHE A 349 24.48 -19.71 -0.15
C PHE A 349 25.16 -18.37 -0.45
N TYR A 350 26.24 -18.07 0.26
CA TYR A 350 27.06 -16.90 -0.02
C TYR A 350 28.21 -17.24 -0.94
N GLY A 351 28.38 -16.48 -2.02
CA GLY A 351 29.55 -16.55 -2.90
C GLY A 351 30.68 -15.66 -2.39
N THR A 352 31.91 -16.00 -2.75
CA THR A 352 33.11 -15.26 -2.32
C THR A 352 33.95 -14.73 -3.47
N VAL A 353 34.71 -13.66 -3.20
CA VAL A 353 35.80 -13.18 -4.06
C VAL A 353 36.76 -14.35 -4.34
N GLY A 354 36.99 -14.62 -5.64
CA GLY A 354 37.73 -15.80 -6.11
C GLY A 354 36.85 -16.98 -6.55
N GLY A 355 35.52 -16.90 -6.43
CA GLY A 355 34.57 -17.89 -6.95
C GLY A 355 34.28 -19.07 -6.02
N GLY A 356 34.61 -18.96 -4.73
CA GLY A 356 34.20 -19.92 -3.71
C GLY A 356 32.77 -19.68 -3.21
N ASN A 357 32.31 -20.52 -2.28
CA ASN A 357 31.06 -20.30 -1.55
C ASN A 357 31.15 -20.85 -0.10
N THR A 358 30.16 -20.52 0.72
CA THR A 358 30.05 -20.93 2.14
C THR A 358 29.42 -22.31 2.37
N GLY A 359 29.06 -23.04 1.32
CA GLY A 359 28.11 -24.14 1.40
C GLY A 359 26.66 -23.68 1.57
N PRO A 360 25.69 -24.61 1.44
CA PRO A 360 24.26 -24.31 1.48
C PRO A 360 23.76 -23.98 2.88
N LYS A 361 22.74 -23.12 2.92
CA LYS A 361 22.03 -22.62 4.10
C LYS A 361 20.52 -22.68 3.85
N LEU A 362 19.75 -22.72 4.93
CA LEU A 362 18.30 -22.63 4.90
C LEU A 362 17.85 -21.35 5.60
N SER A 363 16.69 -20.86 5.19
CA SER A 363 15.96 -19.75 5.81
C SER A 363 15.05 -20.28 6.94
N GLN A 364 14.33 -19.38 7.60
CA GLN A 364 13.21 -19.76 8.47
C GLN A 364 12.07 -20.43 7.66
N GLY A 365 11.01 -20.84 8.34
CA GLY A 365 9.81 -21.40 7.68
C GLY A 365 9.16 -20.36 6.76
N GLY A 366 8.67 -20.81 5.61
CA GLY A 366 8.00 -19.96 4.64
C GLY A 366 6.61 -19.51 5.08
N VAL A 367 6.31 -18.21 4.94
CA VAL A 367 4.99 -17.61 5.18
C VAL A 367 4.30 -17.37 3.82
N PRO A 368 3.27 -18.14 3.45
CA PRO A 368 2.58 -17.98 2.18
C PRO A 368 1.54 -16.84 2.20
N TYR A 369 1.27 -16.30 1.01
CA TYR A 369 0.28 -15.25 0.76
C TYR A 369 -0.87 -15.72 -0.15
N PRO A 370 -2.05 -15.06 -0.06
CA PRO A 370 -2.36 -13.93 0.82
C PRO A 370 -2.62 -14.37 2.28
N LEU A 371 -2.29 -13.50 3.25
CA LEU A 371 -2.63 -13.71 4.67
C LEU A 371 -4.07 -13.30 4.99
N PHE A 372 -4.70 -12.53 4.09
CA PHE A 372 -6.11 -12.19 4.13
C PHE A 372 -6.85 -12.96 3.03
N LEU A 373 -8.13 -13.26 3.26
CA LEU A 373 -8.99 -13.77 2.20
C LEU A 373 -9.21 -12.67 1.15
N ASN A 374 -9.27 -13.08 -0.13
CA ASN A 374 -9.64 -12.26 -1.30
C ASN A 374 -8.59 -11.28 -1.88
N THR A 375 -7.37 -11.15 -1.35
CA THR A 375 -6.29 -10.38 -2.02
C THR A 375 -5.67 -11.22 -3.15
N VAL A 376 -5.93 -10.88 -4.43
CA VAL A 376 -5.43 -11.66 -5.57
C VAL A 376 -4.29 -10.95 -6.28
N ILE A 377 -3.12 -11.61 -6.30
CA ILE A 377 -1.85 -11.02 -6.76
C ILE A 377 -1.51 -11.45 -8.20
N GLY A 378 -2.27 -12.38 -8.79
CA GLY A 378 -2.08 -12.85 -10.17
C GLY A 378 -0.87 -13.77 -10.43
N PHE A 379 -0.10 -14.13 -9.38
CA PHE A 379 1.13 -14.94 -9.49
C PHE A 379 1.07 -16.32 -8.80
N ASN A 380 -0.14 -16.80 -8.48
CA ASN A 380 -0.37 -18.02 -7.69
C ASN A 380 0.20 -17.89 -6.27
N THR A 381 0.83 -18.95 -5.73
CA THR A 381 1.40 -18.93 -4.38
C THR A 381 2.66 -18.06 -4.36
N ILE A 382 2.64 -17.01 -3.53
CA ILE A 382 3.83 -16.25 -3.12
C ILE A 382 4.18 -16.67 -1.69
N THR A 383 5.47 -16.81 -1.37
CA THR A 383 5.93 -17.15 0.00
C THR A 383 7.18 -16.36 0.38
N ASP A 384 7.14 -15.74 1.55
CA ASP A 384 8.28 -15.08 2.19
C ASP A 384 9.08 -16.03 3.07
N TYR A 385 10.39 -15.82 3.12
CA TYR A 385 11.32 -16.58 3.92
C TYR A 385 12.34 -15.64 4.57
N LEU A 386 12.25 -15.49 5.89
CA LEU A 386 13.18 -14.67 6.65
C LEU A 386 14.55 -15.36 6.79
N PHE A 387 15.63 -14.59 6.73
CA PHE A 387 16.97 -15.04 7.10
C PHE A 387 17.70 -13.97 7.92
N ASN A 388 18.61 -14.43 8.78
CA ASN A 388 19.54 -13.58 9.54
C ASN A 388 20.81 -14.38 9.82
N ASP A 389 21.95 -13.85 9.40
CA ASP A 389 23.23 -14.55 9.35
C ASP A 389 24.38 -13.63 9.78
N THR A 390 25.41 -14.19 10.43
CA THR A 390 26.67 -13.47 10.67
C THR A 390 27.70 -13.84 9.60
N LEU A 391 28.16 -12.85 8.84
CA LEU A 391 29.14 -13.03 7.77
C LEU A 391 30.55 -13.12 8.35
N ASN A 392 31.00 -14.34 8.59
CA ASN A 392 32.32 -14.65 9.18
C ASN A 392 33.52 -14.43 8.22
N SER A 393 33.34 -13.74 7.09
CA SER A 393 34.41 -13.49 6.11
C SER A 393 34.15 -12.22 5.29
N PRO A 394 35.11 -11.26 5.22
CA PRO A 394 34.99 -10.07 4.38
C PRO A 394 35.06 -10.39 2.87
N ASN A 395 35.43 -11.63 2.50
CA ASN A 395 35.46 -12.05 1.11
C ASN A 395 34.08 -12.44 0.56
N ILE A 396 33.02 -12.50 1.38
CA ILE A 396 31.65 -12.73 0.91
C ILE A 396 31.17 -11.50 0.13
N ASN A 397 30.72 -11.72 -1.11
CA ASN A 397 30.37 -10.65 -2.06
C ASN A 397 29.03 -10.86 -2.79
N THR A 398 28.37 -12.00 -2.62
CA THR A 398 27.07 -12.33 -3.23
C THR A 398 26.25 -13.24 -2.33
N ILE A 399 24.93 -13.16 -2.41
CA ILE A 399 23.99 -14.20 -2.00
C ILE A 399 23.36 -14.82 -3.25
N ASN A 400 23.19 -16.14 -3.23
CA ASN A 400 22.63 -16.94 -4.31
C ASN A 400 21.45 -17.72 -3.73
N VAL A 401 20.25 -17.48 -4.24
CA VAL A 401 18.98 -18.05 -3.75
C VAL A 401 18.47 -19.07 -4.76
N GLN A 402 18.20 -20.29 -4.29
CA GLN A 402 17.57 -21.38 -5.05
C GLN A 402 18.18 -21.61 -6.44
N SER A 403 19.50 -21.39 -6.56
CA SER A 403 20.29 -21.44 -7.80
C SER A 403 19.75 -20.62 -8.99
N SER A 404 18.83 -19.68 -8.75
CA SER A 404 18.07 -18.98 -9.79
C SER A 404 18.04 -17.45 -9.62
N TYR A 405 18.32 -16.95 -8.42
CA TYR A 405 18.53 -15.52 -8.16
C TYR A 405 19.89 -15.28 -7.50
N GLN A 406 20.53 -14.16 -7.84
CA GLN A 406 21.81 -13.73 -7.26
C GLN A 406 21.77 -12.22 -7.02
N ALA A 407 22.18 -11.78 -5.83
CA ALA A 407 22.34 -10.37 -5.49
C ALA A 407 23.75 -10.08 -4.92
N PRO A 408 24.32 -8.89 -5.18
CA PRO A 408 25.60 -8.48 -4.62
C PRO A 408 25.50 -8.13 -3.13
N ILE A 409 26.56 -8.43 -2.37
CA ILE A 409 26.74 -8.02 -0.98
C ILE A 409 27.94 -7.07 -0.89
N ASN A 410 27.72 -5.84 -0.42
CA ASN A 410 28.77 -4.84 -0.29
C ASN A 410 29.24 -4.67 1.16
N GLN A 411 30.17 -5.52 1.59
CA GLN A 411 30.83 -5.39 2.90
C GLN A 411 31.87 -4.24 2.98
N ASN A 412 32.13 -3.50 1.89
CA ASN A 412 33.12 -2.42 1.92
C ASN A 412 32.56 -1.13 2.51
N ILE A 413 31.30 -0.82 2.21
CA ILE A 413 30.58 0.38 2.64
C ILE A 413 29.07 0.10 2.68
N PHE A 414 28.45 0.23 3.86
CA PHE A 414 27.01 0.00 4.04
C PHE A 414 26.41 0.88 5.14
N ILE A 415 25.14 1.27 4.96
CA ILE A 415 24.35 2.01 5.95
C ILE A 415 23.98 1.03 7.08
N LEU A 416 24.02 1.50 8.33
CA LEU A 416 23.69 0.70 9.51
C LEU A 416 22.25 1.00 9.96
N PRO A 417 21.24 0.14 9.70
CA PRO A 417 19.87 0.42 10.10
C PRO A 417 19.72 0.54 11.62
N SER A 418 20.25 -0.40 12.43
CA SER A 418 20.15 -0.36 13.91
C SER A 418 20.83 0.85 14.59
N GLN A 419 21.52 1.68 13.81
CA GLN A 419 22.20 2.87 14.30
C GLN A 419 21.85 4.15 13.53
N SER A 420 20.97 4.05 12.53
CA SER A 420 20.44 5.19 11.77
C SER A 420 18.98 5.40 12.19
N PHE A 421 18.55 6.64 12.27
CA PHE A 421 17.19 6.96 12.70
C PHE A 421 16.75 8.30 12.10
N ILE A 422 15.48 8.64 12.34
CA ILE A 422 14.84 9.84 11.83
C ILE A 422 14.28 10.64 13.01
N ASP A 423 14.56 11.94 13.03
CA ASP A 423 13.85 12.91 13.86
C ASP A 423 12.92 13.73 12.94
N ASP A 424 11.60 13.47 12.95
CA ASP A 424 10.61 14.14 12.11
C ASP A 424 10.01 15.40 12.75
N ILE A 425 9.53 16.32 11.90
CA ILE A 425 8.71 17.46 12.28
C ILE A 425 7.47 17.45 11.41
N ARG A 426 6.31 17.40 12.07
CA ARG A 426 5.00 17.41 11.45
C ARG A 426 4.41 18.82 11.40
N ASN A 427 3.48 19.01 10.49
CA ASN A 427 2.59 20.16 10.43
C ASN A 427 1.67 20.24 11.67
N SER A 428 0.88 21.31 11.77
CA SER A 428 0.00 21.56 12.91
C SER A 428 -1.18 20.60 13.09
N ASP A 429 -1.52 19.81 12.06
CA ASP A 429 -2.54 18.75 12.15
C ASP A 429 -1.94 17.36 12.45
N GLY A 430 -0.62 17.20 12.40
CA GLY A 430 0.11 15.97 12.71
C GLY A 430 0.17 14.94 11.58
N VAL A 431 -0.54 15.14 10.47
CA VAL A 431 -0.63 14.18 9.36
C VAL A 431 0.54 14.36 8.38
N GLY A 432 0.89 15.60 8.05
CA GLY A 432 1.92 15.93 7.05
C GLY A 432 3.31 16.15 7.64
N PHE A 433 4.34 15.61 6.99
CA PHE A 433 5.74 15.91 7.30
C PHE A 433 6.15 17.25 6.67
N VAL A 434 6.70 18.19 7.45
CA VAL A 434 7.23 19.49 6.95
C VAL A 434 8.76 19.56 6.99
N GLN A 435 9.39 18.74 7.82
CA GLN A 435 10.84 18.53 7.85
C GLN A 435 11.14 17.12 8.36
N ILE A 436 12.16 16.47 7.80
CA ILE A 436 12.63 15.15 8.26
C ILE A 436 14.15 15.19 8.38
N ASN A 437 14.69 14.80 9.54
CA ASN A 437 16.14 14.81 9.81
C ASN A 437 16.67 13.37 9.88
N TYR A 438 17.29 12.92 8.80
CA TYR A 438 17.89 11.58 8.70
C TYR A 438 19.25 11.55 9.39
N VAL A 439 19.35 10.90 10.54
CA VAL A 439 20.61 10.62 11.23
C VAL A 439 21.24 9.36 10.62
N VAL A 440 21.90 9.51 9.48
CA VAL A 440 22.48 8.39 8.73
C VAL A 440 23.83 7.99 9.33
N ARG A 441 23.98 6.71 9.71
CA ARG A 441 25.27 6.09 10.04
C ARG A 441 25.69 5.06 8.99
N VAL A 442 26.99 5.04 8.73
CA VAL A 442 27.61 4.15 7.73
C VAL A 442 28.81 3.43 8.36
N ALA A 443 28.94 2.13 8.08
CA ALA A 443 30.16 1.39 8.30
C ALA A 443 31.01 1.40 7.02
N ILE A 444 32.30 1.72 7.18
CA ILE A 444 33.29 1.68 6.10
C ILE A 444 34.47 0.84 6.56
N LEU A 445 34.89 -0.12 5.74
CA LEU A 445 36.00 -1.01 6.06
C LEU A 445 37.30 -0.20 6.25
N LYS A 446 38.02 -0.42 7.35
CA LYS A 446 39.22 0.36 7.75
C LYS A 446 40.29 0.47 6.66
N THR A 447 40.45 -0.56 5.83
CA THR A 447 41.42 -0.62 4.74
C THR A 447 41.08 0.29 3.56
N LEU A 448 39.85 0.82 3.49
CA LEU A 448 39.34 1.64 2.39
C LEU A 448 39.15 3.11 2.76
N ALA A 449 39.10 3.45 4.05
CA ALA A 449 38.95 4.82 4.53
C ALA A 449 40.32 5.53 4.61
N PRO A 450 40.69 6.43 3.67
CA PRO A 450 41.94 7.19 3.76
C PRO A 450 41.81 8.27 4.84
N THR A 451 42.92 8.67 5.44
CA THR A 451 42.95 9.74 6.46
C THR A 451 42.52 11.13 5.96
N THR A 452 42.23 11.28 4.67
CA THR A 452 41.94 12.55 4.00
C THR A 452 40.61 12.56 3.20
N ALA A 453 39.87 11.45 3.14
CA ALA A 453 38.61 11.38 2.40
C ALA A 453 37.45 11.01 3.32
N SER A 454 36.62 12.00 3.65
CA SER A 454 35.34 11.78 4.33
C SER A 454 34.28 11.31 3.32
N PRO A 455 33.40 10.35 3.69
CA PRO A 455 32.26 10.00 2.86
C PRO A 455 31.20 11.11 2.87
N THR A 456 30.22 11.00 1.97
CA THR A 456 29.05 11.88 1.86
C THR A 456 27.79 11.05 1.61
N ALA A 457 26.69 11.39 2.28
CA ALA A 457 25.39 10.80 2.03
C ALA A 457 24.60 11.62 0.98
N LYS A 458 23.90 10.92 0.08
CA LYS A 458 22.93 11.43 -0.90
C LYS A 458 21.56 10.86 -0.56
N ILE A 459 20.53 11.71 -0.58
CA ILE A 459 19.13 11.33 -0.43
C ILE A 459 18.34 11.74 -1.69
N TRP A 460 17.51 10.84 -2.18
CA TRP A 460 16.41 11.12 -3.12
C TRP A 460 15.12 11.12 -2.31
N TYR A 461 14.23 12.08 -2.55
CA TYR A 461 13.00 12.25 -1.75
C TYR A 461 11.90 12.94 -2.56
N ALA A 462 10.65 12.64 -2.22
CA ALA A 462 9.48 13.24 -2.84
C ALA A 462 9.27 14.70 -2.40
N ILE A 463 8.81 15.53 -3.34
CA ILE A 463 8.45 16.94 -3.14
C ILE A 463 7.08 17.23 -3.77
N VAL A 464 6.37 18.21 -3.23
CA VAL A 464 5.17 18.78 -3.87
C VAL A 464 5.58 19.52 -5.16
N GLN A 465 4.85 19.31 -6.25
CA GLN A 465 5.08 19.98 -7.52
C GLN A 465 4.14 21.18 -7.71
N ALA A 466 4.67 22.30 -8.20
CA ALA A 466 3.87 23.49 -8.43
C ALA A 466 2.84 23.25 -9.56
N GLY A 467 1.57 23.17 -9.20
CA GLY A 467 0.46 22.96 -10.14
C GLY A 467 0.14 21.50 -10.46
N SER A 468 0.71 20.53 -9.73
CA SER A 468 0.36 19.10 -9.87
C SER A 468 0.01 18.48 -8.52
N VAL A 469 -0.90 17.50 -8.53
CA VAL A 469 -1.18 16.63 -7.37
C VAL A 469 -0.25 15.41 -7.30
N ALA A 470 0.52 15.12 -8.35
CA ALA A 470 1.56 14.08 -8.31
C ALA A 470 2.85 14.59 -7.64
N PRO A 471 3.51 13.79 -6.77
CA PRO A 471 4.82 14.12 -6.22
C PRO A 471 5.88 14.18 -7.33
N GLY A 472 6.90 15.00 -7.12
CA GLY A 472 8.10 15.08 -7.95
C GLY A 472 9.32 14.62 -7.17
N LEU A 473 10.41 14.31 -7.88
CA LEU A 473 11.62 13.75 -7.27
C LEU A 473 12.73 14.80 -7.08
N ALA A 474 13.10 15.05 -5.83
CA ALA A 474 14.23 15.90 -5.45
C ALA A 474 15.44 15.09 -4.98
N VAL A 475 16.62 15.71 -5.03
CA VAL A 475 17.89 15.13 -4.60
C VAL A 475 18.63 16.11 -3.70
N LYS A 476 19.20 15.62 -2.60
CA LYS A 476 20.08 16.40 -1.71
C LYS A 476 21.34 15.60 -1.38
N THR A 477 22.48 16.29 -1.29
CA THR A 477 23.75 15.71 -0.88
C THR A 477 24.26 16.45 0.36
N SER A 478 24.76 15.69 1.32
CA SER A 478 25.32 16.21 2.56
C SER A 478 26.74 16.74 2.38
N GLY A 479 27.19 17.54 3.36
CA GLY A 479 28.62 17.78 3.55
C GLY A 479 29.35 16.52 4.05
N PRO A 480 30.67 16.62 4.28
CA PRO A 480 31.49 15.53 4.83
C PRO A 480 30.88 14.89 6.08
N MET A 481 30.70 13.57 6.08
CA MET A 481 30.26 12.84 7.28
C MET A 481 31.36 12.86 8.35
N THR A 482 30.96 12.95 9.62
CA THR A 482 31.87 13.00 10.76
C THR A 482 32.17 11.59 11.28
N PHE A 483 33.43 11.29 11.54
CA PHE A 483 33.83 10.03 12.21
C PHE A 483 33.27 9.97 13.64
N LYS A 484 32.67 8.85 14.02
CA LYS A 484 32.06 8.63 15.33
C LYS A 484 32.87 7.69 16.21
N THR A 485 33.19 6.51 15.69
CA THR A 485 33.83 5.43 16.44
C THR A 485 34.35 4.34 15.50
N THR A 486 34.99 3.33 16.06
CA THR A 486 35.51 2.14 15.40
C THR A 486 34.90 0.90 16.05
N ILE A 487 34.34 -0.01 15.24
CA ILE A 487 33.77 -1.28 15.72
C ILE A 487 34.31 -2.41 14.84
N GLY A 488 34.94 -3.43 15.43
CA GLY A 488 35.54 -4.55 14.69
C GLY A 488 36.50 -4.10 13.59
N ALA A 489 36.22 -4.48 12.34
CA ALA A 489 36.98 -4.09 11.14
C ALA A 489 36.60 -2.71 10.55
N TYR A 490 35.62 -2.01 11.13
CA TYR A 490 34.95 -0.87 10.52
C TYR A 490 35.18 0.45 11.25
N ASN A 491 35.20 1.53 10.46
CA ASN A 491 35.11 2.90 10.91
C ASN A 491 33.67 3.39 10.68
N ILE A 492 33.06 3.97 11.71
CA ILE A 492 31.66 4.40 11.68
C ILE A 492 31.63 5.92 11.49
N PHE A 493 30.94 6.38 10.46
CA PHE A 493 30.70 7.80 10.19
C PHE A 493 29.21 8.12 10.34
N GLN A 494 28.89 9.38 10.68
CA GLN A 494 27.53 9.89 10.80
C GLN A 494 27.39 11.24 10.10
N VAL A 495 26.20 11.50 9.54
CA VAL A 495 25.75 12.86 9.20
C VAL A 495 24.27 13.01 9.58
N VAL A 496 23.79 14.25 9.65
CA VAL A 496 22.36 14.57 9.72
C VAL A 496 21.97 15.16 8.37
N LEU A 497 20.99 14.55 7.70
CA LEU A 497 20.43 14.98 6.43
C LEU A 497 19.01 15.49 6.64
N THR A 498 18.86 16.81 6.77
CA THR A 498 17.55 17.46 6.81
C THR A 498 16.97 17.58 5.40
N ILE A 499 15.73 17.12 5.18
CA ILE A 499 14.87 17.47 4.03
C ILE A 499 13.63 18.23 4.52
N GLY A 500 12.94 18.93 3.62
CA GLY A 500 11.89 19.88 3.96
C GLY A 500 12.43 21.24 4.41
N ASP A 501 11.52 22.18 4.67
CA ASP A 501 11.82 23.55 5.10
C ASP A 501 11.21 23.92 6.47
N GLY A 502 10.45 22.99 7.08
CA GLY A 502 9.78 23.20 8.37
C GLY A 502 8.47 23.98 8.27
N VAL A 503 7.97 24.28 7.08
CA VAL A 503 6.76 25.09 6.84
C VAL A 503 5.80 24.43 5.85
N ASN A 504 6.32 23.92 4.73
CA ASN A 504 5.55 23.31 3.67
C ASN A 504 5.58 21.78 3.78
N ASN A 505 4.47 21.12 3.46
CA ASN A 505 4.42 19.66 3.39
C ASN A 505 5.40 19.13 2.33
N LEU A 506 6.11 18.05 2.68
CA LEU A 506 6.86 17.23 1.74
C LEU A 506 5.91 16.48 0.78
N GLY A 507 6.44 16.01 -0.34
CA GLY A 507 5.71 15.08 -1.18
C GLY A 507 5.60 13.72 -0.50
N ALA A 508 4.48 13.02 -0.71
CA ALA A 508 4.38 11.61 -0.37
C ALA A 508 5.22 10.77 -1.35
N GLY A 509 5.85 9.71 -0.83
CA GLY A 509 6.78 8.85 -1.57
C GLY A 509 7.93 8.36 -0.70
N GLU A 510 8.54 7.27 -1.14
CA GLU A 510 9.64 6.59 -0.47
C GLU A 510 10.96 7.37 -0.66
N GLN A 511 11.64 7.69 0.43
CA GLN A 511 12.97 8.29 0.36
C GLN A 511 14.01 7.19 0.19
N VAL A 512 15.11 7.49 -0.52
CA VAL A 512 16.19 6.54 -0.79
C VAL A 512 17.52 7.19 -0.43
N LEU A 513 18.38 6.43 0.26
CA LEU A 513 19.68 6.84 0.75
C LEU A 513 20.81 6.06 0.10
N GLN A 514 21.90 6.76 -0.23
CA GLN A 514 23.18 6.16 -0.60
C GLN A 514 24.33 6.94 0.04
N VAL A 515 25.37 6.25 0.48
CA VAL A 515 26.60 6.88 0.99
C VAL A 515 27.77 6.58 0.07
N ASN A 516 28.48 7.63 -0.35
CA ASN A 516 29.61 7.58 -1.27
C ASN A 516 30.91 7.94 -0.57
N LEU A 517 31.98 7.21 -0.87
CA LEU A 517 33.37 7.52 -0.48
C LEU A 517 34.19 7.77 -1.75
N GLY A 518 34.44 9.05 -2.04
CA GLY A 518 34.97 9.46 -3.34
C GLY A 518 33.98 9.18 -4.48
N SER A 519 34.51 8.88 -5.67
CA SER A 519 33.72 8.64 -6.89
C SER A 519 33.62 7.17 -7.31
N THR A 520 34.13 6.24 -6.50
CA THR A 520 34.29 4.81 -6.88
C THR A 520 33.76 3.81 -5.86
N LEU A 521 33.44 4.26 -4.64
CA LEU A 521 32.85 3.42 -3.60
C LEU A 521 31.52 4.02 -3.16
N SER A 522 30.46 3.23 -3.23
CA SER A 522 29.10 3.59 -2.85
C SER A 522 28.46 2.45 -2.07
N SER A 523 27.63 2.76 -1.09
CA SER A 523 26.72 1.77 -0.51
C SER A 523 25.71 1.29 -1.55
N ALA A 524 25.00 0.20 -1.24
CA ALA A 524 23.70 -0.03 -1.85
C ALA A 524 22.80 1.20 -1.63
N LYS A 525 21.88 1.45 -2.57
CA LYS A 525 20.76 2.38 -2.34
C LYS A 525 19.77 1.67 -1.41
N LYS A 526 19.50 2.20 -0.23
CA LYS A 526 18.49 1.64 0.72
C LYS A 526 17.34 2.61 0.90
N TRP A 527 16.17 2.09 1.25
CA TRP A 527 15.05 2.90 1.73
C TRP A 527 15.46 3.74 2.95
N GLY A 528 14.98 4.97 3.00
CA GLY A 528 15.08 5.87 4.15
C GLY A 528 13.91 5.64 5.09
N GLU A 529 13.81 4.44 5.66
CA GLU A 529 12.68 4.02 6.50
C GLU A 529 12.39 4.97 7.68
N ASN A 530 11.13 5.36 7.81
CA ASN A 530 10.55 5.85 9.07
C ASN A 530 10.47 4.69 10.08
N GLN A 531 11.62 4.28 10.66
CA GLN A 531 11.69 3.31 11.77
C GLN A 531 11.16 3.88 13.11
N ALA A 532 10.11 4.71 13.04
CA ALA A 532 9.30 5.14 14.17
C ALA A 532 8.16 4.15 14.48
N ASN A 533 7.76 3.29 13.52
CA ASN A 533 6.65 2.34 13.69
C ASN A 533 6.98 0.87 13.36
N GLU A 534 8.12 0.57 12.73
CA GLU A 534 8.67 -0.80 12.80
C GLU A 534 9.38 -0.97 14.15
N THR A 535 8.63 -1.41 15.16
CA THR A 535 9.25 -1.90 16.40
C THR A 535 10.11 -3.11 16.05
N THR A 536 11.44 -2.93 16.14
CA THR A 536 12.44 -3.96 15.88
C THR A 536 12.04 -5.30 16.50
N HIS A 537 12.22 -6.41 15.76
CA HIS A 537 12.28 -7.77 16.33
C HIS A 537 13.56 -8.00 17.17
N ALA A 538 13.89 -7.04 18.03
CA ALA A 538 14.70 -7.27 19.20
C ALA A 538 13.95 -8.21 20.15
N ALA A 539 14.68 -8.93 21.01
CA ALA A 539 14.06 -9.70 22.09
C ALA A 539 13.16 -8.78 22.93
N PRO A 540 11.97 -9.26 23.39
CA PRO A 540 10.98 -8.41 24.01
C PRO A 540 11.57 -7.62 25.18
N SER A 541 11.34 -6.31 25.18
CA SER A 541 11.67 -5.46 26.32
C SER A 541 10.90 -5.93 27.57
N GLU A 542 11.39 -5.60 28.76
CA GLU A 542 10.76 -6.06 30.02
C GLU A 542 9.27 -5.68 30.11
N ASN A 543 8.85 -4.60 29.45
CA ASN A 543 7.47 -4.14 29.34
C ASN A 543 6.57 -4.96 28.40
N GLN A 544 7.09 -5.96 27.68
CA GLN A 544 6.33 -6.89 26.83
C GLN A 544 6.21 -8.30 27.43
N ALA A 545 7.00 -8.63 28.46
CA ALA A 545 7.00 -9.97 29.07
C ALA A 545 5.65 -10.33 29.72
N TRP A 546 5.02 -9.39 30.44
CA TRP A 546 3.77 -9.62 31.16
C TRP A 546 2.59 -10.08 30.26
N LEU A 547 2.51 -9.55 29.03
CA LEU A 547 1.46 -9.92 28.08
C LEU A 547 1.69 -11.35 27.56
N VAL A 548 2.95 -11.73 27.35
CA VAL A 548 3.33 -13.11 26.99
C VAL A 548 2.99 -14.06 28.14
N ASP A 549 3.32 -13.71 29.39
CA ASP A 549 3.03 -14.56 30.55
C ASP A 549 1.53 -14.71 30.84
N CYS A 550 0.72 -13.65 30.67
CA CYS A 550 -0.74 -13.74 30.78
C CYS A 550 -1.37 -14.66 29.69
N ILE A 551 -0.73 -14.76 28.52
CA ILE A 551 -1.11 -15.70 27.45
C ILE A 551 -0.59 -17.13 27.73
N ASN A 552 0.58 -17.27 28.38
CA ASN A 552 1.18 -18.55 28.77
C ASN A 552 0.26 -19.34 29.70
N GLU A 553 -0.30 -18.70 30.73
CA GLU A 553 -1.19 -19.35 31.69
C GLU A 553 -2.54 -19.80 31.08
N ARG A 554 -2.99 -19.13 30.00
CA ARG A 554 -4.14 -19.57 29.19
C ARG A 554 -3.78 -20.62 28.11
N GLY A 555 -2.50 -21.01 28.01
CA GLY A 555 -2.06 -22.21 27.32
C GLY A 555 -2.06 -22.14 25.79
N VAL A 556 -1.81 -20.98 25.20
CA VAL A 556 -1.56 -20.83 23.74
C VAL A 556 -0.12 -21.32 23.40
N ASN A 557 0.15 -21.70 22.16
CA ASN A 557 1.44 -22.29 21.75
C ASN A 557 2.38 -21.26 21.12
N HIS A 558 3.68 -21.36 21.39
CA HIS A 558 4.66 -20.25 21.28
C HIS A 558 5.10 -19.81 19.88
N SER A 559 4.63 -20.43 18.80
CA SER A 559 5.29 -20.30 17.49
C SER A 559 4.87 -19.11 16.63
N GLU A 560 3.64 -18.58 16.79
CA GLU A 560 3.06 -17.62 15.84
C GLU A 560 2.17 -16.57 16.55
N ILE A 561 2.80 -15.46 16.95
CA ILE A 561 2.12 -14.18 17.22
C ILE A 561 2.80 -13.13 16.34
N ALA A 562 2.02 -12.49 15.47
CA ALA A 562 2.49 -11.41 14.61
C ALA A 562 1.63 -10.16 14.85
N LEU A 563 2.30 -9.01 15.01
CA LEU A 563 1.69 -7.69 15.14
C LEU A 563 1.86 -6.96 13.80
N TYR A 564 0.76 -6.76 13.09
CA TYR A 564 0.77 -5.99 11.83
C TYR A 564 0.21 -4.59 12.08
N PRO A 565 0.92 -3.51 11.67
CA PRO A 565 0.37 -2.17 11.67
C PRO A 565 -0.67 -2.04 10.55
N GLY A 566 -1.93 -1.81 10.91
CA GLY A 566 -2.99 -1.38 10.01
C GLY A 566 -3.21 0.13 10.15
N TRP A 567 -3.56 0.80 9.05
CA TRP A 567 -3.81 2.25 9.05
C TRP A 567 -5.24 2.66 8.63
N PRO A 568 -6.31 2.04 9.17
CA PRO A 568 -7.67 2.53 8.90
C PRO A 568 -7.83 3.95 9.46
N ASN A 569 -8.32 4.86 8.63
CA ASN A 569 -8.65 6.24 9.00
C ASN A 569 -7.48 7.08 9.55
N GLY A 570 -6.23 6.79 9.17
CA GLY A 570 -5.06 7.57 9.58
C GLY A 570 -4.61 7.38 11.04
N TYR A 571 -5.15 6.40 11.76
CA TYR A 571 -4.68 6.01 13.09
C TYR A 571 -3.91 4.68 13.02
N PRO A 572 -2.82 4.51 13.80
CA PRO A 572 -2.14 3.23 13.91
C PRO A 572 -3.02 2.24 14.69
N SER A 573 -3.48 1.20 14.01
CA SER A 573 -4.12 0.03 14.62
C SER A 573 -3.19 -1.19 14.54
N PHE A 574 -3.40 -2.17 15.41
CA PHE A 574 -2.65 -3.41 15.40
C PHE A 574 -3.61 -4.59 15.33
N THR A 575 -3.44 -5.45 14.33
CA THR A 575 -4.12 -6.74 14.25
C THR A 575 -3.20 -7.80 14.85
N VAL A 576 -3.74 -8.59 15.80
CA VAL A 576 -3.04 -9.73 16.38
C VAL A 576 -3.50 -10.99 15.64
N LEU A 577 -2.57 -11.71 15.02
CA LEU A 577 -2.82 -13.08 14.58
C LEU A 577 -2.47 -14.05 15.70
N VAL A 578 -3.37 -14.98 16.00
CA VAL A 578 -3.16 -16.07 16.97
C VAL A 578 -3.53 -17.40 16.31
N ARG A 579 -2.58 -18.34 16.24
CA ARG A 579 -2.86 -19.72 15.83
C ARG A 579 -3.26 -20.56 17.05
N THR A 580 -4.44 -21.17 16.99
CA THR A 580 -4.96 -22.03 18.06
C THR A 580 -4.43 -23.47 17.97
N LYS A 581 -4.63 -24.26 19.03
CA LYS A 581 -4.08 -25.63 19.17
C LYS A 581 -4.63 -26.66 18.16
N ASP A 582 -5.71 -26.33 17.46
CA ASP A 582 -6.28 -27.08 16.34
C ASP A 582 -5.66 -26.69 14.97
N ASN A 583 -4.66 -25.79 14.98
CA ASN A 583 -3.99 -25.25 13.80
C ASN A 583 -4.88 -24.37 12.90
N SER A 584 -6.02 -23.88 13.41
CA SER A 584 -6.77 -22.78 12.79
C SER A 584 -6.16 -21.42 13.17
N THR A 585 -6.38 -20.40 12.34
CA THR A 585 -5.81 -19.05 12.52
C THR A 585 -6.93 -18.06 12.79
N ALA A 586 -6.88 -17.39 13.95
CA ALA A 586 -7.78 -16.31 14.28
C ALA A 586 -7.07 -14.95 14.12
N ALA A 587 -7.71 -14.02 13.43
CA ALA A 587 -7.34 -12.61 13.43
C ALA A 587 -8.25 -11.89 14.43
N TRP A 588 -7.67 -11.20 15.41
CA TRP A 588 -8.42 -10.43 16.40
C TRP A 588 -8.25 -8.94 16.16
N GLY A 589 -9.37 -8.25 15.93
CA GLY A 589 -9.43 -6.79 15.85
C GLY A 589 -9.45 -6.15 17.24
N TYR A 590 -9.17 -4.84 17.29
CA TYR A 590 -9.10 -4.04 18.51
C TYR A 590 -10.34 -4.18 19.43
N SER A 591 -11.54 -4.30 18.86
CA SER A 591 -12.78 -4.51 19.62
C SER A 591 -12.83 -5.88 20.31
N GLN A 592 -12.42 -6.95 19.63
CA GLN A 592 -12.43 -8.32 20.15
C GLN A 592 -11.36 -8.52 21.24
N ILE A 593 -10.20 -7.89 21.08
CA ILE A 593 -9.15 -7.83 22.11
C ILE A 593 -9.69 -7.10 23.35
N LYS A 594 -10.45 -6.01 23.17
CA LYS A 594 -11.08 -5.26 24.25
C LYS A 594 -12.17 -6.08 24.97
N GLU A 595 -12.98 -6.86 24.25
CA GLU A 595 -13.96 -7.78 24.87
C GLU A 595 -13.25 -8.87 25.69
N MET A 596 -12.23 -9.53 25.15
CA MET A 596 -11.44 -10.56 25.85
C MET A 596 -10.74 -10.07 27.13
N LEU A 597 -10.45 -8.78 27.22
CA LEU A 597 -9.87 -8.12 28.40
C LEU A 597 -10.93 -7.56 29.38
N SER A 598 -12.22 -7.63 29.04
CA SER A 598 -13.31 -7.04 29.84
C SER A 598 -14.07 -8.01 30.75
N ASP A 599 -13.86 -9.32 30.58
CA ASP A 599 -14.50 -10.39 31.37
C ASP A 599 -13.90 -10.56 32.80
N GLY A 600 -13.07 -9.62 33.25
CA GLY A 600 -12.48 -9.59 34.59
C GLY A 600 -11.83 -8.26 34.91
N ASP A 601 -12.42 -7.53 35.85
CA ASP A 601 -11.99 -6.24 36.43
C ASP A 601 -11.92 -5.01 35.50
N ALA A 602 -12.03 -3.83 36.12
CA ALA A 602 -12.32 -2.57 35.43
C ALA A 602 -11.05 -1.86 34.95
N PHE A 603 -10.60 -2.17 33.74
CA PHE A 603 -9.44 -1.50 33.13
C PHE A 603 -9.73 -0.05 32.71
N SER A 604 -8.93 0.91 33.18
CA SER A 604 -9.01 2.31 32.76
C SER A 604 -8.24 2.54 31.46
N VAL A 605 -8.86 3.22 30.49
CA VAL A 605 -8.26 3.53 29.18
C VAL A 605 -7.13 4.58 29.29
N SER A 606 -6.95 5.20 30.47
CA SER A 606 -5.83 6.11 30.74
C SER A 606 -4.45 5.46 30.58
N ASP A 607 -4.33 4.17 30.86
CA ASP A 607 -3.03 3.55 31.15
C ASP A 607 -2.38 2.89 29.92
N MET A 608 -3.10 2.86 28.78
CA MET A 608 -2.55 2.58 27.45
C MET A 608 -2.10 3.85 26.70
N ALA A 609 -2.23 5.04 27.30
CA ALA A 609 -1.73 6.28 26.71
C ALA A 609 -0.19 6.34 26.82
N LEU A 610 0.49 6.29 25.68
CA LEU A 610 1.96 6.45 25.60
C LEU A 610 2.40 7.78 26.24
N PRO A 611 3.31 7.77 27.25
CA PRO A 611 3.67 8.99 27.98
C PRO A 611 4.66 9.87 27.20
N PHE A 612 4.18 10.60 26.20
CA PHE A 612 4.89 11.73 25.60
C PHE A 612 4.83 12.97 26.50
N VAL A 613 5.59 12.95 27.60
CA VAL A 613 5.88 14.16 28.40
C VAL A 613 7.38 14.28 28.61
N GLN A 614 8.01 15.21 27.88
CA GLN A 614 9.34 15.68 28.25
C GLN A 614 9.25 16.49 29.56
N ASN A 615 9.71 15.93 30.67
CA ASN A 615 10.53 16.64 31.67
C ASN A 615 11.11 15.66 32.70
N GLY A 616 12.34 15.92 33.16
CA GLY A 616 13.14 14.92 33.86
C GLY A 616 12.76 14.68 35.33
N PHE A 617 12.23 13.48 35.63
CA PHE A 617 12.22 12.90 36.97
C PHE A 617 12.81 11.48 36.95
N LYS A 618 13.53 11.11 38.02
CA LYS A 618 14.00 9.74 38.27
C LYS A 618 13.22 9.12 39.43
N VAL A 619 12.63 7.95 39.20
CA VAL A 619 11.95 7.11 40.20
C VAL A 619 12.49 5.67 40.02
N PRO A 620 12.74 4.89 41.09
CA PRO A 620 13.72 3.79 41.03
C PRO A 620 13.14 2.43 40.63
N ALA A 621 14.02 1.54 40.18
CA ALA A 621 13.68 0.16 39.84
C ALA A 621 13.36 -0.70 41.09
N LYS A 622 12.12 -1.21 41.17
CA LYS A 622 11.75 -2.58 41.57
C LYS A 622 10.23 -2.74 41.68
N LEU A 623 9.67 -3.63 40.86
CA LEU A 623 8.45 -4.39 41.18
C LEU A 623 8.78 -5.89 41.10
N GLY A 624 8.02 -6.72 41.82
CA GLY A 624 8.34 -8.12 42.09
C GLY A 624 7.60 -9.13 41.21
N GLN A 625 8.17 -10.32 41.04
CA GLN A 625 7.77 -11.34 40.07
C GLN A 625 6.58 -12.23 40.52
N ASN A 626 5.67 -11.72 41.37
CA ASN A 626 4.94 -12.59 42.32
C ASN A 626 3.40 -12.48 42.37
N ASP A 627 2.75 -11.64 41.55
CA ASP A 627 1.31 -11.35 41.72
C ASP A 627 0.35 -12.26 40.90
N CYS A 628 0.84 -13.25 40.16
CA CYS A 628 0.00 -14.15 39.35
C CYS A 628 -0.68 -15.31 40.13
N ALA A 629 -0.62 -15.35 41.47
CA ALA A 629 -1.05 -16.53 42.23
C ALA A 629 -1.55 -16.29 43.67
N ASP A 630 -2.64 -15.53 43.86
CA ASP A 630 -3.47 -15.61 45.09
C ASP A 630 -4.97 -15.46 44.76
N PRO A 631 -5.83 -16.46 45.08
CA PRO A 631 -7.27 -16.36 44.86
C PRO A 631 -8.07 -15.55 45.90
N ASP A 632 -7.48 -15.11 47.02
CA ASP A 632 -8.28 -14.72 48.21
C ASP A 632 -7.81 -13.43 48.92
N PHE A 633 -7.71 -12.31 48.18
CA PHE A 633 -7.33 -11.00 48.74
C PHE A 633 -8.47 -9.99 48.93
N THR A 634 -9.55 -10.40 49.60
CA THR A 634 -10.63 -9.47 50.00
C THR A 634 -10.30 -8.70 51.30
N LYS A 635 -9.45 -7.65 51.22
CA LYS A 635 -9.37 -6.60 52.27
C LYS A 635 -8.67 -5.28 51.89
N ASP A 636 -9.36 -4.20 52.27
CA ASP A 636 -8.88 -2.84 52.57
C ASP A 636 -7.42 -2.45 52.25
N VAL A 637 -7.24 -1.70 51.16
CA VAL A 637 -6.12 -0.73 51.03
C VAL A 637 -6.71 0.68 50.90
N ASN A 638 -6.75 1.41 52.00
CA ASN A 638 -7.18 2.81 52.03
C ASN A 638 -6.04 3.73 51.58
N ILE A 639 -6.17 4.39 50.43
CA ILE A 639 -5.32 5.54 50.06
C ILE A 639 -6.18 6.80 49.99
N ARG A 640 -6.48 7.36 51.17
CA ARG A 640 -6.90 8.75 51.35
C ARG A 640 -5.74 9.52 51.99
N GLN A 641 -4.98 10.29 51.20
CA GLN A 641 -4.46 11.62 51.58
C GLN A 641 -3.54 12.23 50.50
N GLN A 642 -4.08 13.18 49.73
CA GLN A 642 -3.47 14.48 49.43
C GLN A 642 -4.39 15.29 48.48
N ALA A 643 -5.37 15.97 49.05
CA ALA A 643 -6.26 16.91 48.35
C ALA A 643 -6.86 17.97 49.31
N ASP A 644 -6.13 18.33 50.37
CA ASP A 644 -6.49 19.42 51.28
C ASP A 644 -5.77 20.70 50.86
N ASP A 645 -6.32 21.41 49.86
CA ASP A 645 -6.35 22.88 49.83
C ASP A 645 -7.33 23.40 48.74
N MET A 646 -7.85 24.62 48.93
CA MET A 646 -8.75 25.36 48.01
C MET A 646 -10.21 24.85 47.86
N MET A 647 -11.01 25.00 48.93
CA MET A 647 -12.48 25.23 48.85
C MET A 647 -12.82 26.65 48.36
N PRO A 648 -14.11 27.02 48.12
CA PRO A 648 -15.36 26.23 48.09
C PRO A 648 -16.01 26.19 46.68
N ALA A 649 -16.94 25.26 46.36
CA ALA A 649 -18.40 25.36 46.56
C ALA A 649 -19.11 24.30 45.66
N GLN A 650 -20.36 23.80 45.83
CA GLN A 650 -21.41 23.83 46.88
C GLN A 650 -22.26 22.52 46.80
N HIS A 651 -23.10 22.25 47.82
CA HIS A 651 -24.45 21.63 47.82
C HIS A 651 -25.05 20.98 46.53
N THR A 652 -25.71 19.80 46.52
CA THR A 652 -26.28 18.94 47.60
C THR A 652 -26.28 17.43 47.23
N MET A 653 -26.35 16.53 48.22
CA MET A 653 -26.47 15.06 48.06
C MET A 653 -27.88 14.56 47.70
N ILE A 654 -27.97 13.32 47.18
CA ILE A 654 -28.81 12.25 47.74
C ILE A 654 -28.19 10.88 47.38
N ARG A 655 -28.42 9.84 48.21
CA ARG A 655 -27.96 8.45 48.01
C ARG A 655 -29.15 7.52 47.77
N SER A 656 -28.95 6.42 47.05
CA SER A 656 -29.18 5.07 47.62
C SER A 656 -28.65 3.93 46.74
N THR A 657 -27.97 2.98 47.36
CA THR A 657 -27.52 1.68 46.84
C THR A 657 -28.61 0.60 46.92
N SER A 658 -28.59 -0.41 46.03
CA SER A 658 -28.57 -1.84 46.41
C SER A 658 -28.50 -2.77 45.18
N ALA A 659 -27.92 -3.96 45.31
CA ALA A 659 -27.77 -4.96 44.25
C ALA A 659 -28.29 -6.35 44.67
N SER A 660 -28.83 -7.12 43.70
CA SER A 660 -29.12 -8.57 43.74
C SER A 660 -29.95 -8.97 42.50
N SER A 661 -29.98 -10.20 41.94
CA SER A 661 -29.05 -11.35 41.94
C SER A 661 -29.68 -12.51 41.13
N ASN A 662 -28.86 -13.44 40.63
CA ASN A 662 -29.15 -14.88 40.47
C ASN A 662 -30.08 -15.45 39.37
N THR A 663 -29.44 -16.26 38.51
CA THR A 663 -29.69 -17.70 38.23
C THR A 663 -30.52 -18.21 37.03
N ALA A 664 -30.03 -19.36 36.55
CA ALA A 664 -30.57 -20.31 35.56
C ALA A 664 -30.54 -19.87 34.07
N GLY A 665 -30.11 -20.71 33.12
CA GLY A 665 -29.42 -22.01 33.24
C GLY A 665 -29.68 -22.96 32.06
N GLY A 666 -28.64 -23.62 31.53
CA GLY A 666 -28.77 -24.66 30.52
C GLY A 666 -27.44 -25.01 29.85
N THR A 667 -27.14 -26.31 29.72
CA THR A 667 -25.89 -26.80 29.11
C THR A 667 -26.21 -27.74 27.95
N SER A 668 -25.66 -27.48 26.76
CA SER A 668 -25.68 -28.42 25.63
C SER A 668 -24.49 -28.20 24.70
N ILE A 669 -23.74 -29.27 24.40
CA ILE A 669 -22.63 -29.28 23.44
C ILE A 669 -22.94 -30.35 22.40
N THR A 670 -22.97 -29.99 21.11
CA THR A 670 -22.81 -30.86 19.92
C THR A 670 -22.45 -29.95 18.73
N PHE A 671 -21.73 -30.47 17.73
CA PHE A 671 -21.04 -29.67 16.70
C PHE A 671 -21.73 -29.65 15.31
N LEU A 672 -21.31 -28.68 14.49
CA LEU A 672 -21.26 -28.63 13.02
C LEU A 672 -22.55 -28.51 12.18
N ALA A 673 -22.67 -27.36 11.50
CA ALA A 673 -23.03 -27.26 10.08
C ALA A 673 -22.45 -25.95 9.48
N TYR A 674 -22.04 -25.99 8.21
CA TYR A 674 -21.65 -24.82 7.39
C TYR A 674 -22.75 -24.55 6.36
N SER A 675 -23.18 -23.30 6.19
CA SER A 675 -23.48 -22.65 4.88
C SER A 675 -24.29 -21.35 5.06
N ASP A 676 -23.78 -20.26 4.47
CA ASP A 676 -24.47 -19.27 3.63
C ASP A 676 -25.79 -18.58 4.07
N THR A 677 -25.69 -17.25 4.13
CA THR A 677 -26.70 -16.23 3.77
C THR A 677 -28.09 -16.26 4.43
N VAL A 678 -28.34 -15.30 5.34
CA VAL A 678 -29.69 -14.90 5.76
C VAL A 678 -29.83 -13.37 5.68
N VAL A 679 -30.91 -12.90 5.05
CA VAL A 679 -31.31 -11.49 4.99
C VAL A 679 -31.86 -11.05 6.34
N LEU A 680 -31.45 -9.86 6.82
CA LEU A 680 -32.04 -9.24 8.01
C LEU A 680 -33.37 -8.55 7.66
N ASP A 681 -34.46 -9.21 8.03
CA ASP A 681 -35.79 -8.60 8.20
C ASP A 681 -36.15 -8.65 9.71
N GLY A 682 -36.95 -7.68 10.19
CA GLY A 682 -37.48 -7.68 11.56
C GLY A 682 -36.90 -6.64 12.54
N THR A 683 -37.43 -5.42 12.45
CA THR A 683 -37.71 -4.48 13.59
C THR A 683 -36.61 -4.17 14.63
N LEU A 684 -36.14 -2.92 14.60
CA LEU A 684 -35.48 -2.25 15.74
C LEU A 684 -36.48 -1.94 16.88
N SER A 685 -35.95 -1.80 18.10
CA SER A 685 -36.61 -1.10 19.21
C SER A 685 -35.61 -0.16 19.89
N ASN A 686 -36.03 1.07 20.20
CA ASN A 686 -35.10 2.19 20.43
C ASN A 686 -34.39 2.14 21.79
N ALA A 687 -33.10 2.47 21.77
CA ALA A 687 -32.40 3.15 22.86
C ALA A 687 -31.41 4.15 22.22
N ASP A 688 -31.49 5.42 22.59
CA ASP A 688 -30.81 6.50 21.87
C ASP A 688 -29.29 6.53 22.12
N ILE A 689 -28.51 6.58 21.04
CA ILE A 689 -27.10 7.06 21.07
C ILE A 689 -26.98 8.20 20.06
N PHE A 690 -26.99 9.43 20.57
CA PHE A 690 -26.64 10.61 19.78
C PHE A 690 -25.11 10.69 19.60
N SER A 691 -24.62 10.56 18.37
CA SER A 691 -23.27 10.95 17.98
C SER A 691 -23.30 12.26 17.19
N GLY A 692 -22.65 13.30 17.72
CA GLY A 692 -22.50 14.58 17.04
C GLY A 692 -21.23 14.61 16.19
N ILE A 693 -21.37 14.78 14.88
CA ILE A 693 -20.23 14.91 13.95
C ILE A 693 -19.77 16.38 13.91
N TRP A 694 -18.46 16.60 14.08
CA TRP A 694 -17.84 17.92 13.94
C TRP A 694 -17.39 18.16 12.49
N ASN A 695 -17.47 19.42 12.03
CA ASN A 695 -16.94 19.86 10.73
C ASN A 695 -16.02 21.09 10.94
N GLN A 696 -15.06 21.28 10.03
CA GLN A 696 -13.83 22.07 10.15
C GLN A 696 -13.99 23.61 10.27
N ARG A 697 -15.13 24.13 10.72
CA ARG A 697 -15.37 25.58 10.93
C ARG A 697 -16.09 25.98 12.23
N ASN A 698 -16.40 25.03 13.12
CA ASN A 698 -16.91 25.29 14.48
C ASN A 698 -18.21 26.13 14.65
N ASP A 699 -19.02 26.28 13.60
CA ASP A 699 -20.37 26.86 13.70
C ASP A 699 -21.45 25.76 13.71
N LEU A 700 -22.36 25.81 14.68
CA LEU A 700 -23.43 24.81 14.88
C LEU A 700 -24.76 25.29 14.27
N TYR A 701 -25.22 24.62 13.21
CA TYR A 701 -26.53 24.89 12.58
C TYR A 701 -27.55 23.79 12.90
N PHE A 702 -28.70 24.18 13.46
CA PHE A 702 -29.87 23.31 13.57
C PHE A 702 -30.77 23.50 12.33
N LEU A 703 -30.88 22.46 11.50
CA LEU A 703 -31.95 22.32 10.51
C LEU A 703 -33.01 21.37 11.07
N GLY A 704 -34.12 21.93 11.55
CA GLY A 704 -35.28 21.17 12.01
C GLY A 704 -36.55 21.71 11.38
N ASP A 705 -37.21 20.89 10.54
CA ASP A 705 -38.46 21.27 9.91
C ASP A 705 -39.67 20.53 10.50
N LYS A 706 -40.53 21.28 11.18
CA LYS A 706 -41.93 21.02 11.58
C LYS A 706 -42.35 19.55 11.86
N MET A 707 -42.55 19.22 13.14
CA MET A 707 -43.71 18.41 13.56
C MET A 707 -44.45 19.06 14.73
N ASN A 708 -45.78 18.89 14.77
CA ASN A 708 -46.67 19.54 15.73
C ASN A 708 -46.89 18.69 16.98
N PHE A 709 -46.71 19.26 18.17
CA PHE A 709 -47.28 18.71 19.40
C PHE A 709 -48.74 19.16 19.57
N ARG A 710 -49.63 18.20 19.87
CA ARG A 710 -50.87 18.46 20.61
C ARG A 710 -50.72 17.91 22.04
N PRO A 711 -51.22 18.63 23.07
CA PRO A 711 -51.05 18.19 24.45
C PRO A 711 -52.06 17.11 24.84
N CYS A 712 -51.65 16.19 25.70
CA CYS A 712 -52.57 15.32 26.44
C CYS A 712 -53.02 16.01 27.74
N ILE A 713 -54.27 15.73 28.13
CA ILE A 713 -54.88 16.14 29.40
C ILE A 713 -54.82 14.93 30.37
N PRO A 714 -54.69 15.11 31.70
CA PRO A 714 -54.10 14.08 32.58
C PRO A 714 -55.12 13.31 33.46
N PHE A 715 -54.55 12.50 34.36
CA PHE A 715 -55.15 11.66 35.43
C PHE A 715 -55.61 10.24 35.02
N ASP A 716 -55.47 9.22 35.88
CA ASP A 716 -54.85 9.18 37.23
C ASP A 716 -53.56 8.34 37.26
#